data_AF-A0A3M1S2M7-F1
#
_entry.id   AF-A0A3M1S2M7-F1
#
_cell.length_a   1.000
_cell.length_b   1.000
_cell.length_c   1.000
_cell.angle_alpha   90.00
_cell.angle_beta   90.00
_cell.angle_gamma   90.00
#
_symmetry.space_group_name_H-M   'P 1'
#
loop_
_entity.id
_entity.type
_entity.pdbx_description
1 polymer ?
#
loop_
_entity_poly.entity_id
_entity_poly.type
_entity_poly.pdbx_seq_one_letter_code
_entity_poly.pdbx_strand_id
1 'polypeptide(L)'
;TAAGLLPDAPVVLGHRRYALACWLPGLVAQIGGKGVFHFALDDGIFPTGNQSKIRWQGLDDTEIAALARVPCDASRPSEFLHLAQTLGQAMDLDHASTAVFAHWPKTACRWYALLRRGCEHSPVLGSFLTLAEYFRTTQYVGAKTEHPPVKYRGPDLRKAVEAKQPDPVSRWDLYHRLHAELQSARAALVMAAVAAQTFSDTMQAVGARIEEHATALDQAVDAPGKLVPLAESIHDVYRSSIEMAAAQLVGKPSDASNSKSAPAVLLLNPHSFARRTTFDDLPLESPAGTSEIVKATGQTGRGNGAVVDIPGMGFTVLQPGANDTAQPKNKPKRGLLASLFGASEDDDGLIAAELALRNEFFQVQIDERSGGIQGVFPLPQGRNLLGQQLAMRKPRPKSPGIEEDDPERHYTRMVAEKIRLVESTEFCGAVESKGRLLDHLGETVARFRQTVRVYRADPLIRFHIELEPEKLPEGDPWANYYAFRLAWRDETADVFTCQGGGFKVPGDTTRIESPRLVHIRGAKHGISLCCGGLSYHRKIGVRRLDTILLTAGESRRKFDLAIGYHLRYPMQAAWSYLTEPVAVPLPSVPTTTAGWLFHIDAQNVLAASWSPWLEDGRLVGVVVHLQETEGKRGRVRLRCCRPPKKAVQQDLLGQETEELTVEDDAVIVPIRPHQFVRAAVRLF
;
A
#
# COMPACT_ATOMS: atom_id res chain seq x y z
N THR A 1 -7.30 11.81 10.97
CA THR A 1 -7.73 11.39 12.33
C THR A 1 -9.13 11.92 12.58
N ALA A 2 -10.14 11.04 12.62
CA ALA A 2 -11.54 11.41 12.89
C ALA A 2 -11.84 11.66 14.39
N ALA A 3 -10.83 12.04 15.17
CA ALA A 3 -10.94 12.20 16.62
C ALA A 3 -11.48 13.57 17.05
N GLY A 4 -11.66 14.52 16.13
CA GLY A 4 -12.05 15.90 16.46
C GLY A 4 -13.52 16.27 16.26
N LEU A 5 -14.39 15.35 15.82
CA LEU A 5 -15.75 15.71 15.36
C LEU A 5 -16.91 15.15 16.19
N LEU A 6 -16.65 14.38 17.26
CA LEU A 6 -17.70 13.93 18.16
C LEU A 6 -17.23 14.12 19.61
N PRO A 7 -17.91 14.96 20.43
CA PRO A 7 -17.55 15.15 21.83
C PRO A 7 -17.67 13.86 22.68
N ASP A 8 -18.38 12.85 22.16
CA ASP A 8 -18.44 11.49 22.69
C ASP A 8 -18.07 10.49 21.59
N ALA A 9 -17.24 9.48 21.89
CA ALA A 9 -16.92 8.42 20.94
C ALA A 9 -18.21 7.73 20.42
N PRO A 10 -18.34 7.45 19.11
CA PRO A 10 -19.57 6.88 18.57
C PRO A 10 -19.83 5.48 19.14
N VAL A 11 -20.96 5.33 19.83
CA VAL A 11 -21.36 4.05 20.45
C VAL A 11 -21.62 2.97 19.39
N VAL A 12 -22.10 3.34 18.21
CA VAL A 12 -22.40 2.44 17.08
C VAL A 12 -21.90 3.06 15.79
N LEU A 13 -21.10 2.32 15.02
CA LEU A 13 -20.59 2.76 13.72
C LEU A 13 -21.45 2.23 12.56
N GLY A 14 -21.79 3.11 11.64
CA GLY A 14 -22.51 2.75 10.43
C GLY A 14 -22.15 3.67 9.28
N HIS A 15 -21.91 3.09 8.10
CA HIS A 15 -21.62 3.84 6.90
C HIS A 15 -22.74 3.65 5.88
N ARG A 16 -23.18 4.76 5.27
CA ARG A 16 -24.12 4.70 4.16
C ARG A 16 -23.48 4.10 2.91
N ARG A 17 -22.27 4.59 2.58
CA ARG A 17 -21.45 4.08 1.49
C ARG A 17 -20.76 2.79 1.90
N TYR A 18 -20.40 1.97 0.91
CA TYR A 18 -19.56 0.80 1.13
C TYR A 18 -18.29 1.18 1.92
N ALA A 19 -18.14 0.59 3.11
CA ALA A 19 -16.99 0.74 3.98
C ALA A 19 -16.83 -0.52 4.83
N LEU A 20 -16.88 -1.69 4.19
CA LEU A 20 -16.83 -2.99 4.85
C LEU A 20 -15.54 -3.73 4.49
N ALA A 21 -14.84 -4.22 5.51
CA ALA A 21 -13.68 -5.08 5.36
C ALA A 21 -13.50 -5.97 6.60
N CYS A 22 -12.92 -7.15 6.39
CA CYS A 22 -12.70 -8.17 7.43
C CYS A 22 -11.83 -7.72 8.62
N TRP A 23 -11.06 -6.64 8.49
CA TRP A 23 -10.20 -6.11 9.57
C TRP A 23 -10.88 -5.03 10.44
N LEU A 24 -12.09 -4.59 10.09
CA LEU A 24 -12.78 -3.51 10.82
C LEU A 24 -13.09 -3.82 12.30
N PRO A 25 -13.46 -5.05 12.70
CA PRO A 25 -13.78 -5.33 14.11
C PRO A 25 -12.70 -4.88 15.10
N GLY A 26 -11.43 -5.16 14.80
CA GLY A 26 -10.29 -4.74 15.62
C GLY A 26 -10.17 -3.21 15.71
N LEU A 27 -10.39 -2.48 14.62
CA LEU A 27 -10.35 -1.01 14.61
C LEU A 27 -11.50 -0.41 15.41
N VAL A 28 -12.72 -0.91 15.23
CA VAL A 28 -13.92 -0.42 15.90
C VAL A 28 -13.82 -0.61 17.42
N ALA A 29 -13.28 -1.74 17.86
CA ALA A 29 -13.07 -2.00 19.28
C ALA A 29 -12.11 -0.98 19.91
N GLN A 30 -11.04 -0.58 19.19
CA GLN A 30 -10.05 0.37 19.71
C GLN A 30 -10.53 1.82 19.82
N ILE A 31 -11.61 2.19 19.13
CA ILE A 31 -12.25 3.51 19.31
C ILE A 31 -13.40 3.46 20.33
N GLY A 32 -13.55 2.36 21.08
CA GLY A 32 -14.61 2.19 22.07
C GLY A 32 -16.00 1.90 21.50
N GLY A 33 -16.10 1.51 20.22
CA GLY A 33 -17.37 1.19 19.58
C GLY A 33 -18.03 -0.03 20.23
N LYS A 34 -19.34 0.02 20.48
CA LYS A 34 -20.14 -1.08 21.06
C LYS A 34 -20.91 -1.89 20.02
N GLY A 35 -21.00 -1.39 18.79
CA GLY A 35 -21.65 -2.08 17.69
C GLY A 35 -21.29 -1.49 16.33
N VAL A 36 -21.53 -2.26 15.27
CA VAL A 36 -21.26 -1.83 13.89
C VAL A 36 -22.36 -2.30 12.93
N PHE A 37 -22.54 -1.60 11.81
CA PHE A 37 -23.33 -2.09 10.69
C PHE A 37 -22.45 -2.94 9.77
N HIS A 38 -22.87 -4.17 9.51
CA HIS A 38 -22.28 -5.08 8.54
C HIS A 38 -23.19 -5.17 7.30
N PHE A 39 -23.47 -4.00 6.71
CA PHE A 39 -24.12 -3.86 5.41
C PHE A 39 -23.82 -2.47 4.85
N ALA A 40 -23.87 -2.33 3.52
CA ALA A 40 -23.88 -1.03 2.85
C ALA A 40 -25.30 -0.72 2.36
N LEU A 41 -25.64 0.58 2.26
CA LEU A 41 -26.96 1.02 1.80
C LEU A 41 -26.97 1.50 0.34
N ASP A 42 -25.82 1.48 -0.34
CA ASP A 42 -25.70 1.94 -1.71
C ASP A 42 -25.38 0.81 -2.70
N ASP A 43 -24.22 0.17 -2.60
CA ASP A 43 -23.80 -0.96 -3.45
C ASP A 43 -22.58 -1.68 -2.82
N GLY A 44 -22.10 -2.72 -3.49
CA GLY A 44 -20.92 -3.49 -3.12
C GLY A 44 -21.25 -4.95 -2.85
N ILE A 45 -20.22 -5.78 -2.76
CA ILE A 45 -20.38 -7.19 -2.42
C ILE A 45 -19.82 -7.38 -1.02
N PHE A 46 -20.65 -7.90 -0.14
CA PHE A 46 -20.29 -8.23 1.23
C PHE A 46 -21.05 -9.50 1.63
N PRO A 47 -20.52 -10.27 2.59
CA PRO A 47 -21.22 -11.44 3.09
C PRO A 47 -22.54 -11.01 3.75
N THR A 48 -23.63 -11.69 3.41
CA THR A 48 -24.91 -11.53 4.09
C THR A 48 -25.24 -12.83 4.84
N GLY A 49 -25.90 -12.69 5.97
CA GLY A 49 -26.34 -13.81 6.80
C GLY A 49 -27.83 -13.74 7.07
N ASN A 50 -28.36 -14.85 7.60
CA ASN A 50 -29.78 -14.96 7.92
C ASN A 50 -30.13 -14.32 9.28
N GLN A 51 -29.14 -14.06 10.14
CA GLN A 51 -29.36 -13.44 11.46
C GLN A 51 -29.26 -11.92 11.38
N SER A 52 -30.16 -11.21 12.06
CA SER A 52 -30.12 -9.75 12.18
C SER A 52 -28.89 -9.25 12.94
N LYS A 53 -28.48 -9.99 13.97
CA LYS A 53 -27.33 -9.67 14.81
C LYS A 53 -26.33 -10.83 14.85
N ILE A 54 -25.06 -10.51 14.64
CA ILE A 54 -23.93 -11.44 14.72
C ILE A 54 -22.84 -10.89 15.65
N ARG A 55 -21.97 -11.77 16.13
CA ARG A 55 -20.65 -11.39 16.68
C ARG A 55 -19.65 -11.52 15.54
N TRP A 56 -19.34 -10.39 14.91
CA TRP A 56 -18.45 -10.33 13.77
C TRP A 56 -17.01 -10.37 14.24
N GLN A 57 -16.30 -11.43 13.88
CA GLN A 57 -14.88 -11.62 14.20
C GLN A 57 -14.01 -11.02 13.08
N GLY A 58 -13.02 -10.21 13.47
CA GLY A 58 -12.02 -9.65 12.58
C GLY A 58 -10.82 -10.57 12.38
N LEU A 59 -9.89 -10.16 11.50
CA LEU A 59 -8.65 -10.89 11.22
C LEU A 59 -7.76 -11.10 12.46
N ASP A 60 -7.86 -10.22 13.45
CA ASP A 60 -7.08 -10.24 14.68
C ASP A 60 -7.75 -11.02 15.83
N ASP A 61 -8.79 -11.79 15.51
CA ASP A 61 -9.69 -12.47 16.44
C ASP A 61 -10.54 -11.53 17.32
N THR A 62 -10.48 -10.21 17.12
CA THR A 62 -11.33 -9.28 17.86
C THR A 62 -12.78 -9.42 17.40
N GLU A 63 -13.70 -9.55 18.36
CA GLU A 63 -15.13 -9.67 18.10
C GLU A 63 -15.84 -8.35 18.39
N ILE A 64 -16.74 -7.96 17.48
CA ILE A 64 -17.64 -6.82 17.69
C ILE A 64 -19.08 -7.25 17.39
N ALA A 65 -20.05 -6.73 18.14
CA ALA A 65 -21.45 -6.93 17.82
C ALA A 65 -21.79 -6.20 16.51
N ALA A 66 -22.44 -6.87 15.57
CA ALA A 66 -22.80 -6.28 14.28
C ALA A 66 -24.26 -6.53 13.91
N LEU A 67 -24.91 -5.51 13.35
CA LEU A 67 -26.17 -5.66 12.63
C LEU A 67 -25.85 -6.06 11.19
N ALA A 68 -26.26 -7.27 10.79
CA ALA A 68 -25.87 -7.89 9.51
C ALA A 68 -27.01 -8.02 8.49
N ARG A 69 -28.27 -7.89 8.93
CA ARG A 69 -29.41 -7.90 8.01
C ARG A 69 -29.64 -6.50 7.46
N VAL A 70 -29.72 -6.40 6.13
CA VAL A 70 -30.02 -5.15 5.42
C VAL A 70 -31.40 -4.62 5.88
N PRO A 71 -31.52 -3.33 6.22
CA PRO A 71 -32.79 -2.75 6.67
C PRO A 71 -33.88 -2.79 5.60
N CYS A 72 -35.14 -2.96 6.04
CA CYS A 72 -36.33 -2.70 5.22
C CYS A 72 -36.46 -1.20 4.91
N ASP A 73 -36.81 -0.86 3.67
CA ASP A 73 -37.04 0.52 3.25
C ASP A 73 -38.39 1.03 3.77
N ALA A 74 -38.38 1.81 4.85
CA ALA A 74 -39.59 2.34 5.46
C ALA A 74 -40.31 3.39 4.60
N SER A 75 -39.72 3.83 3.48
CA SER A 75 -40.42 4.66 2.49
C SER A 75 -41.37 3.83 1.60
N ARG A 76 -41.21 2.51 1.53
CA ARG A 76 -41.98 1.64 0.65
C ARG A 76 -43.18 1.00 1.37
N PRO A 77 -44.43 1.27 0.94
CA PRO A 77 -45.60 0.63 1.51
C PRO A 77 -45.60 -0.91 1.41
N SER A 78 -44.96 -1.46 0.37
CA SER A 78 -44.87 -2.91 0.15
C SER A 78 -44.18 -3.65 1.30
N GLU A 79 -43.16 -3.05 1.93
CA GLU A 79 -42.46 -3.65 3.08
C GLU A 79 -43.42 -3.93 4.25
N PHE A 80 -44.46 -3.11 4.41
CA PHE A 80 -45.45 -3.26 5.47
C PHE A 80 -46.51 -4.31 5.15
N LEU A 81 -46.76 -4.61 3.87
CA LEU A 81 -47.58 -5.75 3.47
C LEU A 81 -46.88 -7.07 3.80
N HIS A 82 -45.55 -7.10 3.69
CA HIS A 82 -44.72 -8.26 4.03
C HIS A 82 -44.30 -8.30 5.50
N LEU A 83 -44.73 -7.34 6.33
CA LEU A 83 -44.25 -7.20 7.70
C LEU A 83 -44.41 -8.47 8.54
N ALA A 84 -45.56 -9.15 8.45
CA ALA A 84 -45.80 -10.38 9.19
C ALA A 84 -44.81 -11.49 8.81
N GLN A 85 -44.45 -11.59 7.53
CA GLN A 85 -43.45 -12.54 7.05
C GLN A 85 -42.04 -12.14 7.54
N THR A 86 -41.69 -10.85 7.46
CA THR A 86 -40.40 -10.34 7.94
C THR A 86 -40.23 -10.58 9.44
N LEU A 87 -41.26 -10.33 10.24
CA LEU A 87 -41.25 -10.59 11.68
C LEU A 87 -41.20 -12.08 12.00
N GLY A 88 -41.96 -12.92 11.27
CA GLY A 88 -41.90 -14.38 11.42
C GLY A 88 -40.50 -14.93 11.15
N GLN A 89 -39.88 -14.51 10.04
CA GLN A 89 -38.49 -14.87 9.73
C GLN A 89 -37.51 -14.41 10.81
N ALA A 90 -37.69 -13.20 11.34
CA ALA A 90 -36.87 -12.71 12.43
C ALA A 90 -37.04 -13.55 13.71
N MET A 91 -38.27 -13.98 14.03
CA MET A 91 -38.55 -14.83 15.19
C MET A 91 -37.98 -16.24 15.06
N ASP A 92 -37.94 -16.78 13.84
CA ASP A 92 -37.39 -18.11 13.58
C ASP A 92 -35.86 -18.14 13.58
N LEU A 93 -35.23 -17.07 13.08
CA LEU A 93 -33.79 -17.05 12.78
C LEU A 93 -32.95 -16.32 13.82
N ASP A 94 -33.50 -15.28 14.46
CA ASP A 94 -32.75 -14.43 15.36
C ASP A 94 -32.87 -14.92 16.81
N HIS A 95 -31.76 -14.92 17.53
CA HIS A 95 -31.79 -15.10 18.99
C HIS A 95 -32.46 -13.92 19.72
N ALA A 96 -32.48 -12.74 19.09
CA ALA A 96 -33.31 -11.61 19.49
C ALA A 96 -34.01 -11.09 18.24
N SER A 97 -35.30 -11.40 18.09
CA SER A 97 -36.14 -11.07 16.93
C SER A 97 -36.03 -9.59 16.60
N THR A 98 -35.38 -9.26 15.48
CA THR A 98 -35.09 -7.88 15.11
C THR A 98 -35.56 -7.59 13.69
N ALA A 99 -36.31 -6.50 13.53
CA ALA A 99 -36.57 -5.88 12.24
C ALA A 99 -35.93 -4.49 12.23
N VAL A 100 -35.14 -4.19 11.20
CA VAL A 100 -34.48 -2.90 11.05
C VAL A 100 -35.16 -2.15 9.92
N PHE A 101 -35.53 -0.90 10.16
CA PHE A 101 -36.14 -0.02 9.17
C PHE A 101 -35.22 1.17 8.90
N ALA A 102 -35.04 1.53 7.63
CA ALA A 102 -34.28 2.71 7.22
C ALA A 102 -35.08 3.53 6.21
N HIS A 103 -34.91 4.85 6.26
CA HIS A 103 -35.47 5.79 5.29
C HIS A 103 -34.69 7.10 5.30
N TRP A 104 -34.78 7.87 4.21
CA TRP A 104 -34.26 9.23 4.18
C TRP A 104 -35.11 10.17 5.06
N PRO A 105 -34.55 11.27 5.59
CA PRO A 105 -35.33 12.23 6.35
C PRO A 105 -36.59 12.67 5.58
N LYS A 106 -37.75 12.60 6.27
CA LYS A 106 -39.07 12.96 5.71
C LYS A 106 -39.60 12.08 4.56
N THR A 107 -39.00 10.92 4.30
CA THR A 107 -39.49 10.00 3.24
C THR A 107 -40.21 8.75 3.75
N ALA A 108 -40.35 8.58 5.07
CA ALA A 108 -41.07 7.42 5.62
C ALA A 108 -42.54 7.40 5.15
N CYS A 109 -43.06 6.22 4.83
CA CYS A 109 -44.45 6.09 4.45
C CYS A 109 -45.39 6.12 5.67
N ARG A 110 -46.69 6.36 5.44
CA ARG A 110 -47.71 6.43 6.51
C ARG A 110 -47.80 5.15 7.36
N TRP A 111 -47.49 3.99 6.79
CA TRP A 111 -47.57 2.71 7.49
C TRP A 111 -46.48 2.55 8.54
N TYR A 112 -45.28 3.09 8.30
CA TYR A 112 -44.22 3.17 9.30
C TYR A 112 -44.65 4.00 10.51
N ALA A 113 -45.25 5.17 10.26
CA ALA A 113 -45.76 6.02 11.33
C ALA A 113 -46.89 5.34 12.12
N LEU A 114 -47.76 4.59 11.44
CA LEU A 114 -48.82 3.82 12.09
C LEU A 114 -48.26 2.68 12.94
N LEU A 115 -47.26 1.94 12.44
CA LEU A 115 -46.58 0.88 13.18
C LEU A 115 -45.93 1.43 14.46
N ARG A 116 -45.20 2.54 14.36
CA ARG A 116 -44.59 3.22 15.52
C ARG A 116 -45.63 3.61 16.56
N ARG A 117 -46.72 4.27 16.13
CA ARG A 117 -47.81 4.66 17.02
C ARG A 117 -48.48 3.44 17.66
N GLY A 118 -48.67 2.36 16.92
CA GLY A 118 -49.19 1.09 17.45
C GLY A 118 -48.32 0.53 18.56
N CYS A 119 -47.00 0.47 18.34
CA CYS A 119 -46.03 -0.01 19.33
C CYS A 119 -45.90 0.89 20.56
N GLU A 120 -46.19 2.20 20.46
CA GLU A 120 -46.25 3.11 21.62
C GLU A 120 -47.44 2.80 22.54
N HIS A 121 -48.55 2.30 21.99
CA HIS A 121 -49.74 1.94 22.78
C HIS A 121 -49.67 0.51 23.35
N SER A 122 -49.01 -0.43 22.67
CA SER A 122 -48.91 -1.81 23.12
C SER A 122 -47.70 -2.55 22.51
N PRO A 123 -46.95 -3.35 23.30
CA PRO A 123 -45.75 -4.06 22.83
C PRO A 123 -46.05 -5.35 22.05
N VAL A 124 -47.29 -5.58 21.59
CA VAL A 124 -47.69 -6.82 20.87
C VAL A 124 -46.85 -7.06 19.61
N LEU A 125 -46.46 -6.00 18.90
CA LEU A 125 -45.58 -6.09 17.71
C LEU A 125 -44.10 -5.80 18.05
N GLY A 126 -43.76 -5.76 19.34
CA GLY A 126 -42.45 -5.35 19.85
C GLY A 126 -42.35 -3.87 20.18
N SER A 127 -41.12 -3.43 20.48
CA SER A 127 -40.78 -2.06 20.86
C SER A 127 -39.68 -1.48 19.96
N PHE A 128 -39.78 -0.19 19.64
CA PHE A 128 -38.71 0.51 18.94
C PHE A 128 -37.61 0.90 19.93
N LEU A 129 -36.38 0.48 19.64
CA LEU A 129 -35.19 0.82 20.43
C LEU A 129 -34.27 1.73 19.65
N THR A 130 -33.52 2.58 20.37
CA THR A 130 -32.36 3.22 19.76
C THR A 130 -31.28 2.17 19.49
N LEU A 131 -30.38 2.42 18.53
CA LEU A 131 -29.29 1.47 18.22
C LEU A 131 -28.39 1.23 19.44
N ALA A 132 -28.06 2.28 20.18
CA ALA A 132 -27.24 2.17 21.40
C ALA A 132 -27.92 1.27 22.45
N GLU A 133 -29.22 1.44 22.65
CA GLU A 133 -30.01 0.61 23.54
C GLU A 133 -30.13 -0.83 23.05
N TYR A 134 -30.35 -1.03 21.75
CA TYR A 134 -30.40 -2.35 21.13
C TYR A 134 -29.11 -3.13 21.38
N PHE A 135 -27.94 -2.55 21.07
CA PHE A 135 -26.66 -3.22 21.28
C PHE A 135 -26.37 -3.50 22.75
N ARG A 136 -26.76 -2.58 23.66
CA ARG A 136 -26.62 -2.75 25.11
C ARG A 136 -27.47 -3.90 25.65
N THR A 137 -28.75 -3.95 25.28
CA THR A 137 -29.70 -4.96 25.79
C THR A 137 -29.46 -6.34 25.20
N THR A 138 -28.87 -6.42 24.01
CA THR A 138 -28.63 -7.69 23.30
C THR A 138 -27.15 -8.11 23.28
N GLN A 139 -26.30 -7.58 24.18
CA GLN A 139 -24.83 -7.62 24.08
C GLN A 139 -24.24 -9.01 23.75
N TYR A 140 -24.74 -10.09 24.35
CA TYR A 140 -24.21 -11.45 24.19
C TYR A 140 -24.94 -12.30 23.14
N VAL A 141 -25.84 -11.69 22.39
CA VAL A 141 -26.72 -12.35 21.42
C VAL A 141 -26.08 -12.38 20.03
N GLY A 142 -26.31 -13.47 19.28
CA GLY A 142 -25.88 -13.65 17.89
C GLY A 142 -24.83 -14.75 17.72
N ALA A 143 -24.79 -15.39 16.56
CA ALA A 143 -23.75 -16.35 16.24
C ALA A 143 -22.40 -15.64 16.05
N LYS A 144 -21.32 -16.32 16.43
CA LYS A 144 -19.96 -15.90 16.07
C LYS A 144 -19.75 -16.19 14.59
N THR A 145 -19.34 -15.18 13.83
CA THR A 145 -19.20 -15.27 12.38
C THR A 145 -17.89 -14.65 11.91
N GLU A 146 -17.13 -15.43 11.16
CA GLU A 146 -15.92 -15.00 10.46
C GLU A 146 -16.20 -14.93 8.96
N HIS A 147 -15.61 -13.94 8.29
CA HIS A 147 -15.78 -13.72 6.87
C HIS A 147 -14.43 -13.51 6.18
N PRO A 148 -14.09 -14.32 5.16
CA PRO A 148 -12.81 -14.18 4.50
C PRO A 148 -12.76 -12.89 3.66
N PRO A 149 -11.58 -12.27 3.52
CA PRO A 149 -11.37 -11.02 2.77
C PRO A 149 -11.99 -11.01 1.36
N VAL A 150 -11.95 -12.15 0.67
CA VAL A 150 -12.45 -12.34 -0.72
C VAL A 150 -13.95 -12.11 -0.91
N LYS A 151 -14.72 -12.11 0.19
CA LYS A 151 -16.17 -11.83 0.19
C LYS A 151 -16.51 -10.33 0.23
N TYR A 152 -15.51 -9.47 0.46
CA TYR A 152 -15.66 -8.03 0.51
C TYR A 152 -15.13 -7.42 -0.80
N ARG A 153 -15.97 -6.70 -1.54
CA ARG A 153 -15.57 -5.99 -2.77
C ARG A 153 -16.28 -4.64 -2.88
N GLY A 154 -15.47 -3.60 -3.04
CA GLY A 154 -15.94 -2.25 -3.26
C GLY A 154 -16.60 -2.08 -4.64
N PRO A 155 -17.59 -1.17 -4.75
CA PRO A 155 -18.17 -0.77 -6.03
C PRO A 155 -17.45 0.43 -6.67
N ASP A 156 -16.35 0.92 -6.08
CA ASP A 156 -15.83 2.27 -6.30
C ASP A 156 -15.39 2.55 -7.74
N LEU A 157 -14.64 1.63 -8.37
CA LEU A 157 -14.21 1.81 -9.76
C LEU A 157 -15.40 1.91 -10.72
N ARG A 158 -16.40 1.05 -10.52
CA ARG A 158 -17.61 1.03 -11.36
C ARG A 158 -18.40 2.32 -11.17
N LYS A 159 -18.66 2.69 -9.91
CA LYS A 159 -19.39 3.92 -9.57
C LYS A 159 -18.69 5.16 -10.12
N ALA A 160 -17.36 5.23 -10.03
CA ALA A 160 -16.59 6.35 -10.55
C ALA A 160 -16.78 6.51 -12.07
N VAL A 161 -16.71 5.41 -12.81
CA VAL A 161 -16.91 5.41 -14.27
C VAL A 161 -18.35 5.72 -14.67
N GLU A 162 -19.34 5.12 -13.99
CA GLU A 162 -20.76 5.39 -14.24
C GLU A 162 -21.12 6.85 -13.96
N ALA A 163 -20.53 7.43 -12.91
CA ALA A 163 -20.66 8.84 -12.57
C ALA A 163 -19.81 9.78 -13.44
N LYS A 164 -19.07 9.25 -14.43
CA LYS A 164 -18.14 9.99 -15.30
C LYS A 164 -17.14 10.85 -14.51
N GLN A 165 -16.70 10.34 -13.36
CA GLN A 165 -15.67 11.00 -12.56
C GLN A 165 -14.34 10.95 -13.32
N PRO A 166 -13.55 12.04 -13.30
CA PRO A 166 -12.22 12.03 -13.90
C PRO A 166 -11.28 11.11 -13.11
N ASP A 167 -10.34 10.51 -13.84
CA ASP A 167 -9.22 9.72 -13.30
C ASP A 167 -9.63 8.63 -12.29
N PRO A 168 -10.60 7.76 -12.64
CA PRO A 168 -11.12 6.74 -11.73
C PRO A 168 -10.05 5.75 -11.23
N VAL A 169 -8.94 5.59 -11.97
CA VAL A 169 -7.79 4.76 -11.59
C VAL A 169 -6.69 5.62 -10.98
N SER A 170 -6.15 6.61 -11.70
CA SER A 170 -4.92 7.28 -11.28
C SER A 170 -5.07 8.24 -10.09
N ARG A 171 -6.30 8.66 -9.76
CA ARG A 171 -6.54 9.41 -8.51
C ARG A 171 -6.10 8.65 -7.27
N TRP A 172 -6.25 7.32 -7.27
CA TRP A 172 -5.87 6.47 -6.14
C TRP A 172 -4.35 6.27 -6.09
N ASP A 173 -3.69 6.22 -7.25
CA ASP A 173 -2.23 6.24 -7.32
C ASP A 173 -1.66 7.50 -6.66
N LEU A 174 -2.19 8.67 -7.05
CA LEU A 174 -1.78 9.94 -6.45
C LEU A 174 -2.11 10.00 -4.95
N TYR A 175 -3.33 9.64 -4.54
CA TYR A 175 -3.74 9.61 -3.14
C TYR A 175 -2.80 8.76 -2.27
N HIS A 176 -2.47 7.55 -2.71
CA HIS A 176 -1.62 6.65 -1.92
C HIS A 176 -0.17 7.11 -1.80
N ARG A 177 0.38 7.76 -2.84
CA ARG A 177 1.71 8.39 -2.79
C ARG A 177 1.74 9.57 -1.82
N LEU A 178 0.79 10.51 -1.96
CA LEU A 178 0.68 11.67 -1.08
C LEU A 178 0.42 11.27 0.39
N HIS A 179 -0.40 10.25 0.61
CA HIS A 179 -0.62 9.71 1.95
C HIS A 179 0.69 9.13 2.52
N ALA A 180 1.47 8.39 1.72
CA ALA A 180 2.76 7.84 2.17
C ALA A 180 3.81 8.92 2.46
N GLU A 181 3.84 10.00 1.69
CA GLU A 181 4.66 11.19 1.96
C GLU A 181 4.27 11.86 3.28
N LEU A 182 2.99 12.07 3.54
CA LEU A 182 2.51 12.63 4.81
C LEU A 182 2.88 11.73 6.01
N GLN A 183 2.77 10.41 5.89
CA GLN A 183 3.20 9.49 6.95
C GLN A 183 4.72 9.58 7.19
N SER A 184 5.49 9.71 6.11
CA SER A 184 6.95 9.87 6.18
C SER A 184 7.35 11.23 6.77
N ALA A 185 6.58 12.29 6.47
CA ALA A 185 6.74 13.61 7.05
C ALA A 185 6.48 13.60 8.57
N ARG A 186 5.41 12.93 9.03
CA ARG A 186 5.13 12.73 10.47
C ARG A 186 6.28 12.02 11.16
N ALA A 187 6.75 10.92 10.58
CA ALA A 187 7.87 10.16 11.13
C ALA A 187 9.16 10.98 11.17
N ALA A 188 9.50 11.72 10.11
CA ALA A 188 10.65 12.61 10.07
C ALA A 188 10.56 13.73 11.13
N LEU A 189 9.37 14.32 11.33
CA LEU A 189 9.15 15.30 12.40
C LEU A 189 9.41 14.70 13.79
N VAL A 190 8.96 13.47 14.04
CA VAL A 190 9.25 12.74 15.28
C VAL A 190 10.75 12.45 15.41
N MET A 191 11.43 12.08 14.33
CA MET A 191 12.88 11.90 14.33
C MET A 191 13.61 13.19 14.72
N ALA A 192 13.18 14.33 14.17
CA ALA A 192 13.72 15.65 14.51
C ALA A 192 13.50 15.98 15.99
N ALA A 193 12.29 15.76 16.49
CA ALA A 193 11.92 16.04 17.89
C ALA A 193 12.71 15.18 18.88
N VAL A 194 12.86 13.87 18.62
CA VAL A 194 13.62 12.94 19.47
C VAL A 194 15.12 13.28 19.45
N ALA A 195 15.67 13.61 18.29
CA ALA A 195 17.06 14.04 18.16
C ALA A 195 17.33 15.34 18.95
N ALA A 196 16.42 16.32 18.83
CA ALA A 196 16.51 17.60 19.51
C ALA A 196 16.09 17.55 21.00
N GLN A 197 15.43 16.47 21.43
CA GLN A 197 14.82 16.29 22.77
C GLN A 197 13.85 17.43 23.13
N THR A 198 13.13 17.95 22.14
CA THR A 198 12.17 19.04 22.29
C THR A 198 11.11 18.99 21.20
N PHE A 199 9.99 19.66 21.42
CA PHE A 199 8.95 19.85 20.41
C PHE A 199 8.62 21.36 20.32
N SER A 200 9.49 22.09 19.64
CA SER A 200 9.44 23.55 19.53
C SER A 200 8.20 24.05 18.79
N ASP A 201 7.90 25.34 18.90
CA ASP A 201 6.79 25.98 18.19
C ASP A 201 6.88 25.77 16.66
N THR A 202 8.09 25.76 16.10
CA THR A 202 8.31 25.44 14.68
C THR A 202 7.91 24.01 14.36
N MET A 203 8.26 23.04 15.21
CA MET A 203 7.86 21.64 15.04
C MET A 203 6.36 21.46 15.20
N GLN A 204 5.73 22.17 16.14
CA GLN A 204 4.28 22.19 16.33
C GLN A 204 3.56 22.73 15.09
N ALA A 205 4.05 23.84 14.51
CA ALA A 205 3.49 24.42 13.30
C ALA A 205 3.60 23.47 12.09
N VAL A 206 4.73 22.77 11.94
CA VAL A 206 4.88 21.74 10.89
C VAL A 206 3.94 20.56 11.14
N GLY A 207 3.83 20.09 12.39
CA GLY A 207 2.89 19.04 12.76
C GLY A 207 1.43 19.40 12.44
N ALA A 208 1.00 20.62 12.76
CA ALA A 208 -0.33 21.12 12.44
C ALA A 208 -0.58 21.14 10.92
N ARG A 209 0.40 21.62 10.13
CA ARG A 209 0.30 21.58 8.67
C ARG A 209 0.17 20.16 8.14
N ILE A 210 0.93 19.20 8.66
CA ILE A 210 0.83 17.80 8.23
C ILE A 210 -0.59 17.24 8.49
N GLU A 211 -1.18 17.52 9.65
CA GLU A 211 -2.55 17.07 9.97
C GLU A 211 -3.62 17.76 9.11
N GLU A 212 -3.46 19.05 8.82
CA GLU A 212 -4.31 19.80 7.90
C GLU A 212 -4.28 19.18 6.50
N HIS A 213 -3.09 18.92 5.96
CA HIS A 213 -2.92 18.30 4.64
C HIS A 213 -3.47 16.87 4.59
N ALA A 214 -3.31 16.09 5.66
CA ALA A 214 -3.91 14.75 5.73
C ALA A 214 -5.45 14.82 5.68
N THR A 215 -6.05 15.76 6.41
CA THR A 215 -7.51 15.97 6.38
C THR A 215 -7.97 16.46 5.01
N ALA A 216 -7.23 17.39 4.40
CA ALA A 216 -7.51 17.90 3.06
C ALA A 216 -7.38 16.80 1.99
N LEU A 217 -6.40 15.89 2.13
CA LEU A 217 -6.19 14.77 1.21
C LEU A 217 -7.38 13.80 1.22
N ASP A 218 -7.86 13.42 2.40
CA ASP A 218 -9.02 12.54 2.58
C ASP A 218 -10.30 13.16 1.99
N GLN A 219 -10.44 14.48 2.03
CA GLN A 219 -11.57 15.18 1.41
C GLN A 219 -11.40 15.34 -0.11
N ALA A 220 -10.17 15.55 -0.57
CA ALA A 220 -9.85 15.81 -1.97
C ALA A 220 -9.99 14.57 -2.85
N VAL A 221 -9.79 13.36 -2.33
CA VAL A 221 -9.90 12.11 -3.12
C VAL A 221 -11.32 11.87 -3.66
N ASP A 222 -12.33 12.30 -2.90
CA ASP A 222 -13.74 12.23 -3.28
C ASP A 222 -14.19 13.43 -4.14
N ALA A 223 -13.34 14.47 -4.28
CA ALA A 223 -13.64 15.72 -4.96
C ALA A 223 -12.83 15.86 -6.28
N PRO A 224 -13.46 15.74 -7.46
CA PRO A 224 -12.78 15.82 -8.74
C PRO A 224 -11.85 17.04 -8.88
N GLY A 225 -10.61 16.80 -9.32
CA GLY A 225 -9.62 17.85 -9.62
C GLY A 225 -8.95 18.50 -8.41
N LYS A 226 -9.24 18.06 -7.16
CA LYS A 226 -8.66 18.67 -5.95
C LYS A 226 -7.33 18.07 -5.50
N LEU A 227 -7.00 16.84 -5.90
CA LEU A 227 -5.76 16.17 -5.50
C LEU A 227 -4.50 16.78 -6.12
N VAL A 228 -4.54 17.11 -7.42
CA VAL A 228 -3.35 17.60 -8.14
C VAL A 228 -2.82 18.91 -7.53
N PRO A 229 -3.65 19.93 -7.25
CA PRO A 229 -3.17 21.15 -6.58
C PRO A 229 -2.60 20.92 -5.18
N LEU A 230 -3.07 19.89 -4.46
CA LEU A 230 -2.60 19.58 -3.11
C LEU A 230 -1.22 18.89 -3.12
N ALA A 231 -0.88 18.22 -4.22
CA ALA A 231 0.33 17.41 -4.33
C ALA A 231 1.61 18.21 -4.08
N GLU A 232 1.74 19.39 -4.69
CA GLU A 232 2.93 20.26 -4.53
C GLU A 232 3.13 20.67 -3.07
N SER A 233 2.07 21.09 -2.38
CA SER A 233 2.15 21.52 -0.98
C SER A 233 2.49 20.37 -0.03
N ILE A 234 1.97 19.17 -0.28
CA ILE A 234 2.33 17.96 0.49
C ILE A 234 3.80 17.62 0.28
N HIS A 235 4.29 17.64 -0.97
CA HIS A 235 5.68 17.35 -1.28
C HIS A 235 6.64 18.33 -0.59
N ASP A 236 6.29 19.62 -0.56
CA ASP A 236 7.07 20.64 0.13
C ASP A 236 7.13 20.38 1.65
N VAL A 237 5.99 20.05 2.27
CA VAL A 237 5.95 19.68 3.70
C VAL A 237 6.77 18.42 3.97
N TYR A 238 6.71 17.42 3.09
CA TYR A 238 7.51 16.21 3.19
C TYR A 238 9.00 16.54 3.14
N ARG A 239 9.46 17.28 2.11
CA ARG A 239 10.86 17.69 1.97
C ARG A 239 11.35 18.50 3.17
N SER A 240 10.59 19.52 3.59
CA SER A 240 10.94 20.34 4.76
C SER A 240 11.05 19.53 6.05
N SER A 241 10.21 18.50 6.23
CA SER A 241 10.27 17.61 7.40
C SER A 241 11.52 16.74 7.38
N ILE A 242 11.93 16.24 6.21
CA ILE A 242 13.18 15.49 6.03
C ILE A 242 14.40 16.38 6.31
N GLU A 243 14.43 17.59 5.75
CA GLU A 243 15.52 18.54 5.95
C GLU A 243 15.65 18.96 7.42
N MET A 244 14.52 19.21 8.10
CA MET A 244 14.50 19.48 9.54
C MET A 244 15.07 18.31 10.34
N ALA A 245 14.68 17.08 10.04
CA ALA A 245 15.21 15.89 10.71
C ALA A 245 16.71 15.71 10.46
N ALA A 246 17.15 15.88 9.21
CA ALA A 246 18.56 15.82 8.84
C ALA A 246 19.40 16.83 9.64
N ALA A 247 18.94 18.07 9.76
CA ALA A 247 19.63 19.11 10.52
C ALA A 247 19.77 18.77 12.02
N GLN A 248 18.77 18.11 12.63
CA GLN A 248 18.84 17.73 14.04
C GLN A 248 19.68 16.47 14.30
N LEU A 249 19.69 15.52 13.37
CA LEU A 249 20.39 14.23 13.53
C LEU A 249 21.91 14.35 13.41
N VAL A 250 22.36 15.26 12.54
CA VAL A 250 23.78 15.39 12.20
C VAL A 250 24.51 16.39 13.09
N GLY A 251 23.76 17.27 13.75
CA GLY A 251 24.32 18.36 14.56
C GLY A 251 25.01 19.43 13.71
N LYS A 252 25.72 20.35 14.37
CA LYS A 252 26.53 21.36 13.67
C LYS A 252 27.78 20.70 13.07
N PRO A 253 28.25 21.14 11.88
CA PRO A 253 29.51 20.68 11.33
C PRO A 253 30.64 20.91 12.35
N SER A 254 31.60 19.99 12.42
CA SER A 254 32.71 20.10 13.37
C SER A 254 33.48 21.40 13.12
N ASP A 255 33.77 22.17 14.19
CA ASP A 255 34.58 23.40 14.18
C ASP A 255 36.07 23.14 13.84
N ALA A 256 36.39 22.03 13.17
CA ALA A 256 37.71 21.77 12.61
C ALA A 256 37.91 22.66 11.36
N SER A 257 38.05 23.95 11.62
CA SER A 257 38.41 24.98 10.65
C SER A 257 39.74 24.66 9.97
N ASN A 258 39.76 24.74 8.63
CA ASN A 258 40.88 24.86 7.68
C ASN A 258 41.17 23.72 6.69
N SER A 259 40.35 22.68 6.56
CA SER A 259 40.39 21.84 5.36
C SER A 259 39.09 21.95 4.57
N LYS A 260 39.19 22.07 3.24
CA LYS A 260 38.07 21.86 2.31
C LYS A 260 37.54 20.44 2.54
N SER A 261 36.60 20.26 3.45
CA SER A 261 35.94 18.98 3.65
C SER A 261 35.11 18.68 2.41
N ALA A 262 35.21 17.47 1.87
CA ALA A 262 34.46 17.09 0.69
C ALA A 262 32.95 17.14 0.99
N PRO A 263 32.12 17.66 0.07
CA PRO A 263 30.68 17.65 0.22
C PRO A 263 30.19 16.20 0.40
N ALA A 264 29.21 16.02 1.28
CA ALA A 264 28.63 14.72 1.62
C ALA A 264 27.12 14.74 1.39
N VAL A 265 26.48 13.57 1.44
CA VAL A 265 25.03 13.47 1.28
C VAL A 265 24.45 12.63 2.40
N LEU A 266 23.49 13.17 3.14
CA LEU A 266 22.70 12.41 4.09
C LEU A 266 21.50 11.78 3.41
N LEU A 267 21.31 10.49 3.68
CA LEU A 267 20.13 9.73 3.30
C LEU A 267 19.36 9.40 4.57
N LEU A 268 18.11 9.88 4.65
CA LEU A 268 17.21 9.65 5.78
C LEU A 268 16.19 8.57 5.43
N ASN A 269 15.90 7.69 6.38
CA ASN A 269 14.83 6.71 6.27
C ASN A 269 13.80 6.87 7.40
N PRO A 270 12.66 7.52 7.13
CA PRO A 270 11.57 7.67 8.09
C PRO A 270 10.69 6.42 8.25
N HIS A 271 10.96 5.33 7.51
CA HIS A 271 10.20 4.09 7.64
C HIS A 271 10.73 3.25 8.81
N SER A 272 9.86 2.43 9.42
CA SER A 272 10.22 1.60 10.58
C SER A 272 11.06 0.36 10.27
N PHE A 273 11.50 0.20 9.02
CA PHE A 273 12.24 -0.96 8.53
C PHE A 273 13.42 -0.49 7.68
N ALA A 274 14.46 -1.33 7.59
CA ALA A 274 15.62 -1.04 6.77
C ALA A 274 15.23 -1.00 5.28
N ARG A 275 15.63 0.06 4.58
CA ARG A 275 15.36 0.24 3.16
C ARG A 275 16.62 0.00 2.35
N ARG A 276 16.53 -0.87 1.35
CA ARG A 276 17.44 -0.83 0.21
C ARG A 276 16.88 0.16 -0.80
N THR A 277 17.63 1.21 -1.06
CA THR A 277 17.18 2.33 -1.88
C THR A 277 18.16 2.57 -3.02
N THR A 278 17.61 2.77 -4.21
CA THR A 278 18.37 3.10 -5.41
C THR A 278 18.25 4.58 -5.70
N PHE A 279 19.39 5.24 -5.89
CA PHE A 279 19.50 6.62 -6.35
C PHE A 279 20.20 6.61 -7.71
N ASP A 280 19.68 7.37 -8.66
CA ASP A 280 20.24 7.53 -10.00
C ASP A 280 20.93 8.89 -10.21
N ASP A 281 20.73 9.84 -9.30
CA ASP A 281 21.31 11.19 -9.35
C ASP A 281 21.63 11.72 -7.94
N LEU A 282 22.68 11.19 -7.32
CA LEU A 282 23.18 11.70 -6.05
C LEU A 282 24.02 12.96 -6.29
N PRO A 283 23.85 14.01 -5.47
CA PRO A 283 24.64 15.23 -5.54
C PRO A 283 26.04 15.03 -4.92
N LEU A 284 26.81 14.10 -5.49
CA LEU A 284 28.20 13.81 -5.16
C LEU A 284 29.09 14.12 -6.37
N GLU A 285 30.32 14.55 -6.13
CA GLU A 285 31.28 14.87 -7.20
C GLU A 285 31.77 13.61 -7.94
N SER A 286 31.80 12.46 -7.27
CA SER A 286 32.15 11.15 -7.82
C SER A 286 31.19 10.07 -7.29
N PRO A 287 31.18 8.86 -7.87
CA PRO A 287 30.43 7.74 -7.31
C PRO A 287 30.73 7.56 -5.82
N ALA A 288 29.71 7.19 -5.04
CA ALA A 288 29.83 7.03 -3.59
C ALA A 288 30.93 6.01 -3.23
N GLY A 289 31.69 6.30 -2.17
CA GLY A 289 32.74 5.42 -1.68
C GLY A 289 32.21 4.06 -1.22
N THR A 290 32.99 3.01 -1.49
CA THR A 290 32.62 1.63 -1.12
C THR A 290 32.58 1.45 0.40
N SER A 291 31.48 0.88 0.90
CA SER A 291 31.28 0.56 2.32
C SER A 291 30.24 -0.55 2.45
N GLU A 292 30.02 -1.11 3.65
CA GLU A 292 29.02 -2.17 3.85
C GLU A 292 27.58 -1.71 3.53
N ILE A 293 27.28 -0.41 3.68
CA ILE A 293 25.97 0.18 3.38
C ILE A 293 25.76 0.44 1.88
N VAL A 294 26.84 0.70 1.12
CA VAL A 294 26.80 0.92 -0.33
C VAL A 294 26.92 -0.43 -1.03
N LYS A 295 25.80 -0.95 -1.53
CA LYS A 295 25.73 -2.27 -2.19
C LYS A 295 26.18 -2.23 -3.64
N ALA A 296 25.94 -1.10 -4.31
CA ALA A 296 26.44 -0.81 -5.63
C ALA A 296 26.57 0.71 -5.79
N THR A 297 27.51 1.14 -6.63
CA THR A 297 27.77 2.55 -6.94
C THR A 297 28.28 2.63 -8.37
N GLY A 298 28.01 3.73 -9.06
CA GLY A 298 28.52 3.94 -10.41
C GLY A 298 27.83 5.10 -11.10
N GLN A 299 28.25 5.39 -12.33
CA GLN A 299 27.63 6.44 -13.13
C GLN A 299 26.34 5.95 -13.81
N THR A 300 25.38 6.86 -13.93
CA THR A 300 24.14 6.70 -14.71
C THR A 300 24.11 7.74 -15.82
N GLY A 301 23.10 7.67 -16.68
CA GLY A 301 22.84 8.76 -17.65
C GLY A 301 22.44 10.10 -17.01
N ARG A 302 22.15 10.14 -15.70
CA ARG A 302 21.69 11.34 -14.97
C ARG A 302 22.75 11.93 -14.05
N GLY A 303 23.64 11.11 -13.51
CA GLY A 303 24.64 11.53 -12.54
C GLY A 303 25.30 10.35 -11.85
N ASN A 304 25.67 10.54 -10.59
CA ASN A 304 26.26 9.48 -9.77
C ASN A 304 25.15 8.69 -9.07
N GLY A 305 25.06 7.39 -9.34
CA GLY A 305 24.08 6.50 -8.74
C GLY A 305 24.67 5.63 -7.63
N ALA A 306 23.81 5.21 -6.69
CA ALA A 306 24.14 4.20 -5.70
C ALA A 306 22.91 3.41 -5.25
N VAL A 307 23.14 2.15 -4.87
CA VAL A 307 22.18 1.33 -4.11
C VAL A 307 22.67 1.23 -2.68
N VAL A 308 21.86 1.69 -1.74
CA VAL A 308 22.27 1.91 -0.34
C VAL A 308 21.27 1.26 0.61
N ASP A 309 21.77 0.55 1.60
CA ASP A 309 20.96 0.08 2.73
C ASP A 309 20.93 1.17 3.83
N ILE A 310 19.75 1.70 4.12
CA ILE A 310 19.51 2.74 5.13
C ILE A 310 18.71 2.13 6.29
N PRO A 311 19.17 2.23 7.56
CA PRO A 311 18.46 1.64 8.70
C PRO A 311 17.05 2.23 8.88
N GLY A 312 16.12 1.46 9.45
CA GLY A 312 14.79 1.96 9.78
C GLY A 312 14.85 3.06 10.85
N MET A 313 13.99 4.08 10.74
CA MET A 313 13.98 5.28 11.59
C MET A 313 15.40 5.81 11.82
N GLY A 314 16.18 5.91 10.75
CA GLY A 314 17.61 6.18 10.83
C GLY A 314 18.15 6.89 9.61
N PHE A 315 19.46 7.07 9.58
CA PHE A 315 20.15 7.80 8.53
C PHE A 315 21.52 7.19 8.22
N THR A 316 22.03 7.53 7.05
CA THR A 316 23.42 7.27 6.67
C THR A 316 23.97 8.42 5.83
N VAL A 317 25.26 8.67 5.94
CA VAL A 317 25.98 9.72 5.20
C VAL A 317 26.90 9.08 4.19
N LEU A 318 26.75 9.47 2.92
CA LEU A 318 27.61 9.09 1.83
C LEU A 318 28.65 10.15 1.56
N GLN A 319 29.82 9.69 1.13
CA GLN A 319 30.94 10.52 0.73
C GLN A 319 31.37 10.12 -0.69
N PRO A 320 31.95 11.04 -1.47
CA PRO A 320 32.59 10.70 -2.73
C PRO A 320 33.66 9.63 -2.49
N GLY A 321 33.75 8.64 -3.38
CA GLY A 321 34.87 7.70 -3.37
C GLY A 321 36.18 8.44 -3.63
N ALA A 322 37.26 8.02 -2.97
CA ALA A 322 38.59 8.45 -3.38
C ALA A 322 38.76 8.11 -4.86
N ASN A 323 39.31 9.02 -5.67
CA ASN A 323 39.64 8.82 -7.08
C ASN A 323 40.78 7.79 -7.29
N ASP A 324 40.85 6.75 -6.46
CA ASP A 324 41.61 5.57 -6.78
C ASP A 324 40.70 4.66 -7.58
N THR A 325 41.13 4.36 -8.80
CA THR A 325 40.69 3.25 -9.63
C THR A 325 40.94 1.93 -8.91
N ALA A 326 40.26 1.70 -7.80
CA ALA A 326 40.27 0.45 -7.06
C ALA A 326 39.45 -0.55 -7.89
N GLN A 327 40.14 -1.27 -8.78
CA GLN A 327 39.63 -2.48 -9.40
C GLN A 327 39.01 -3.36 -8.30
N PRO A 328 37.82 -3.95 -8.55
CA PRO A 328 37.16 -4.79 -7.57
C PRO A 328 38.09 -5.94 -7.15
N LYS A 329 38.52 -5.93 -5.88
CA LYS A 329 39.22 -7.03 -5.23
C LYS A 329 38.23 -8.17 -4.99
N ASN A 330 37.88 -8.88 -6.06
CA ASN A 330 37.39 -10.26 -6.14
C ASN A 330 36.66 -10.44 -7.48
N LYS A 331 37.41 -10.70 -8.56
CA LYS A 331 36.82 -11.40 -9.71
C LYS A 331 36.44 -12.82 -9.23
N PRO A 332 35.17 -13.23 -9.29
CA PRO A 332 34.82 -14.61 -8.98
C PRO A 332 35.56 -15.53 -9.97
N LYS A 333 36.25 -16.55 -9.45
CA LYS A 333 36.91 -17.55 -10.29
C LYS A 333 35.86 -18.28 -11.12
N ARG A 334 35.98 -18.20 -12.46
CA ARG A 334 35.14 -18.92 -13.45
C ARG A 334 35.03 -20.41 -13.09
N GLY A 335 33.80 -20.92 -13.02
CA GLY A 335 33.54 -22.35 -13.10
C GLY A 335 33.58 -22.81 -14.56
N LEU A 336 34.19 -23.96 -14.83
CA LEU A 336 34.48 -24.53 -16.15
C LEU A 336 33.26 -24.72 -17.09
N LEU A 337 32.03 -24.52 -16.59
CA LEU A 337 30.77 -24.76 -17.31
C LEU A 337 30.20 -23.51 -18.02
N ALA A 338 30.82 -22.33 -17.86
CA ALA A 338 30.35 -21.09 -18.51
C ALA A 338 30.58 -21.07 -20.04
N SER A 339 31.51 -21.87 -20.58
CA SER A 339 31.81 -21.91 -22.02
C SER A 339 30.77 -22.69 -22.84
N LEU A 340 29.86 -23.42 -22.21
CA LEU A 340 28.86 -24.25 -22.91
C LEU A 340 27.59 -23.49 -23.32
N PHE A 341 27.42 -22.23 -22.91
CA PHE A 341 26.19 -21.43 -23.15
C PHE A 341 26.40 -20.16 -23.98
N GLY A 342 27.48 -20.06 -24.75
CA GLY A 342 27.62 -19.02 -25.78
C GLY A 342 27.82 -17.60 -25.25
N ALA A 343 28.36 -17.44 -24.03
CA ALA A 343 28.88 -16.15 -23.58
C ALA A 343 30.19 -15.86 -24.36
N SER A 344 30.20 -14.80 -25.16
CA SER A 344 31.43 -14.28 -25.77
C SER A 344 32.39 -13.78 -24.67
N GLU A 345 33.69 -13.75 -24.96
CA GLU A 345 34.73 -13.29 -24.02
C GLU A 345 34.54 -11.84 -23.52
N ASP A 346 33.67 -11.06 -24.17
CA ASP A 346 33.39 -9.64 -23.86
C ASP A 346 32.19 -9.40 -22.93
N ASP A 347 31.41 -10.42 -22.52
CA ASP A 347 30.16 -10.23 -21.75
C ASP A 347 30.35 -10.32 -20.21
N ASP A 348 31.59 -10.15 -19.74
CA ASP A 348 32.07 -10.49 -18.39
C ASP A 348 31.69 -9.44 -17.28
N GLY A 349 30.68 -8.60 -17.51
CA GLY A 349 30.26 -7.57 -16.54
C GLY A 349 29.13 -6.63 -16.94
N LEU A 350 28.53 -6.80 -18.12
CA LEU A 350 27.48 -5.90 -18.61
C LEU A 350 26.13 -6.22 -17.96
N ILE A 351 25.48 -5.18 -17.44
CA ILE A 351 24.10 -5.28 -16.92
C ILE A 351 23.10 -5.39 -18.07
N ALA A 352 23.48 -5.00 -19.28
CA ALA A 352 22.57 -4.97 -20.42
C ALA A 352 23.23 -5.40 -21.73
N ALA A 353 22.56 -6.33 -22.41
CA ALA A 353 22.72 -6.63 -23.82
C ALA A 353 21.46 -6.18 -24.58
N GLU A 354 21.49 -6.18 -25.92
CA GLU A 354 20.44 -5.57 -26.76
C GLU A 354 19.00 -5.99 -26.40
N LEU A 355 18.80 -7.25 -26.00
CA LEU A 355 17.49 -7.83 -25.65
C LEU A 355 17.45 -8.48 -24.26
N ALA A 356 18.46 -8.24 -23.43
CA ALA A 356 18.53 -8.83 -22.10
C ALA A 356 19.08 -7.84 -21.08
N LEU A 357 18.43 -7.78 -19.92
CA LEU A 357 18.88 -7.04 -18.75
C LEU A 357 19.22 -8.03 -17.64
N ARG A 358 20.35 -7.85 -16.95
CA ARG A 358 20.89 -8.81 -16.00
C ARG A 358 21.49 -8.12 -14.78
N ASN A 359 21.20 -8.64 -13.60
CA ASN A 359 21.94 -8.32 -12.38
C ASN A 359 22.30 -9.61 -11.62
N GLU A 360 22.69 -9.55 -10.35
CA GLU A 360 23.04 -10.75 -9.57
C GLU A 360 21.85 -11.67 -9.23
N PHE A 361 20.61 -11.17 -9.33
CA PHE A 361 19.42 -11.91 -8.90
C PHE A 361 18.74 -12.62 -10.05
N PHE A 362 18.64 -11.96 -11.21
CA PHE A 362 17.88 -12.44 -12.35
C PHE A 362 18.38 -11.88 -13.69
N GLN A 363 17.92 -12.51 -14.76
CA GLN A 363 17.96 -12.01 -16.12
C GLN A 363 16.53 -11.78 -16.63
N VAL A 364 16.27 -10.60 -17.18
CA VAL A 364 15.05 -10.23 -17.88
C VAL A 364 15.31 -10.31 -19.37
N GLN A 365 14.53 -11.12 -20.07
CA GLN A 365 14.60 -11.25 -21.53
C GLN A 365 13.45 -10.47 -22.18
N ILE A 366 13.79 -9.60 -23.12
CA ILE A 366 12.83 -8.81 -23.90
C ILE A 366 12.42 -9.61 -25.13
N ASP A 367 11.12 -9.67 -25.40
CA ASP A 367 10.58 -10.34 -26.58
C ASP A 367 10.73 -9.44 -27.81
N GLU A 368 11.45 -9.89 -28.84
CA GLU A 368 11.71 -9.09 -30.05
C GLU A 368 10.44 -8.65 -30.79
N ARG A 369 9.39 -9.49 -30.75
CA ARG A 369 8.16 -9.27 -31.53
C ARG A 369 7.19 -8.33 -30.84
N SER A 370 7.05 -8.43 -29.52
CA SER A 370 6.11 -7.63 -28.74
C SER A 370 6.77 -6.45 -28.03
N GLY A 371 8.06 -6.53 -27.70
CA GLY A 371 8.74 -5.55 -26.84
C GLY A 371 8.32 -5.64 -25.36
N GLY A 372 7.53 -6.66 -25.00
CA GLY A 372 7.25 -7.01 -23.61
C GLY A 372 8.37 -7.85 -23.01
N ILE A 373 8.15 -8.34 -21.79
CA ILE A 373 9.07 -9.31 -21.17
C ILE A 373 8.67 -10.71 -21.61
N GLN A 374 9.56 -11.38 -22.31
CA GLN A 374 9.44 -12.79 -22.65
C GLN A 374 9.55 -13.66 -21.39
N GLY A 375 10.51 -13.34 -20.53
CA GLY A 375 10.75 -14.10 -19.31
C GLY A 375 11.63 -13.38 -18.30
N VAL A 376 11.40 -13.71 -17.02
CA VAL A 376 12.30 -13.40 -15.92
C VAL A 376 12.89 -14.71 -15.40
N PHE A 377 14.21 -14.81 -15.43
CA PHE A 377 14.98 -16.02 -15.14
C PHE A 377 15.86 -15.80 -13.90
N PRO A 378 15.65 -16.56 -12.82
CA PRO A 378 16.55 -16.57 -11.67
C PRO A 378 18.00 -16.89 -12.07
N LEU A 379 18.96 -16.24 -11.41
CA LEU A 379 20.37 -16.57 -11.54
C LEU A 379 20.91 -17.31 -10.30
N PRO A 380 22.00 -18.11 -10.46
CA PRO A 380 22.72 -18.39 -11.70
C PRO A 380 21.99 -19.37 -12.64
N GLN A 381 20.98 -20.07 -12.14
CA GLN A 381 20.18 -21.03 -12.91
C GLN A 381 18.71 -20.86 -12.53
N GLY A 382 17.84 -20.83 -13.53
CA GLY A 382 16.42 -20.59 -13.31
C GLY A 382 15.59 -20.89 -14.54
N ARG A 383 14.35 -21.31 -14.31
CA ARG A 383 13.32 -21.37 -15.37
C ARG A 383 12.59 -20.03 -15.42
N ASN A 384 11.97 -19.74 -16.55
CA ASN A 384 11.10 -18.57 -16.68
C ASN A 384 10.02 -18.58 -15.58
N LEU A 385 9.96 -17.50 -14.79
CA LEU A 385 8.98 -17.30 -13.74
C LEU A 385 7.74 -16.57 -14.25
N LEU A 386 7.93 -15.54 -15.08
CA LEU A 386 6.87 -14.65 -15.52
C LEU A 386 7.18 -14.00 -16.87
N GLY A 387 6.13 -13.75 -17.65
CA GLY A 387 6.14 -12.84 -18.80
C GLY A 387 5.25 -11.63 -18.55
N GLN A 388 5.47 -10.57 -19.33
CA GLN A 388 4.70 -9.33 -19.25
C GLN A 388 4.41 -8.76 -20.64
N GLN A 389 3.18 -8.28 -20.84
CA GLN A 389 2.78 -7.52 -22.02
C GLN A 389 1.80 -6.40 -21.65
N LEU A 390 1.67 -5.41 -22.53
CA LEU A 390 0.61 -4.40 -22.49
C LEU A 390 -0.53 -4.85 -23.42
N ALA A 391 -1.78 -4.62 -23.03
CA ALA A 391 -2.91 -4.83 -23.94
C ALA A 391 -4.14 -4.03 -23.53
N MET A 392 -5.05 -3.82 -24.49
CA MET A 392 -6.44 -3.45 -24.23
C MET A 392 -7.29 -4.72 -24.15
N ARG A 393 -8.10 -4.84 -23.10
CA ARG A 393 -9.21 -5.77 -23.02
C ARG A 393 -10.45 -5.14 -23.62
N LYS A 394 -11.15 -5.86 -24.52
CA LYS A 394 -12.46 -5.46 -25.07
C LYS A 394 -13.61 -6.21 -24.36
N PRO A 395 -14.81 -5.62 -24.31
CA PRO A 395 -15.99 -6.30 -23.75
C PRO A 395 -16.27 -7.62 -24.46
N ARG A 396 -16.86 -8.57 -23.73
CA ARG A 396 -17.41 -9.78 -24.33
C ARG A 396 -18.69 -9.43 -25.12
N PRO A 397 -18.84 -9.90 -26.36
CA PRO A 397 -20.15 -9.85 -27.01
C PRO A 397 -21.13 -10.71 -26.21
N LYS A 398 -22.31 -10.15 -25.88
CA LYS A 398 -23.37 -10.85 -25.13
C LYS A 398 -24.12 -11.82 -26.06
N SER A 399 -23.49 -12.91 -26.47
CA SER A 399 -24.17 -13.98 -27.20
C SER A 399 -24.57 -15.10 -26.22
N PRO A 400 -25.86 -15.40 -26.02
CA PRO A 400 -26.29 -16.50 -25.17
C PRO A 400 -25.83 -17.86 -25.75
N GLY A 401 -25.27 -18.73 -24.92
CA GLY A 401 -25.04 -20.13 -25.25
C GLY A 401 -23.67 -20.53 -25.83
N ILE A 402 -22.71 -19.60 -25.93
CA ILE A 402 -21.32 -19.92 -26.29
C ILE A 402 -20.43 -19.66 -25.08
N GLU A 403 -20.04 -20.72 -24.38
CA GLU A 403 -18.83 -20.67 -23.54
C GLU A 403 -17.64 -20.53 -24.51
N GLU A 404 -16.87 -19.46 -24.39
CA GLU A 404 -15.67 -19.28 -25.20
C GLU A 404 -14.45 -19.80 -24.42
N ASP A 405 -13.76 -20.79 -24.99
CA ASP A 405 -12.66 -21.52 -24.35
C ASP A 405 -11.38 -20.68 -24.11
N ASP A 406 -11.20 -19.55 -24.82
CA ASP A 406 -9.96 -18.75 -24.72
C ASP A 406 -10.18 -17.26 -24.37
N PRO A 407 -9.81 -16.82 -23.15
CA PRO A 407 -9.92 -15.41 -22.75
C PRO A 407 -9.00 -14.46 -23.54
N GLU A 408 -8.01 -14.94 -24.29
CA GLU A 408 -7.09 -14.09 -25.09
C GLU A 408 -7.75 -13.44 -26.30
N ARG A 409 -8.86 -14.00 -26.81
CA ARG A 409 -9.61 -13.42 -27.94
C ARG A 409 -10.13 -12.01 -27.69
N HIS A 410 -10.27 -11.64 -26.42
CA HIS A 410 -10.73 -10.31 -26.02
C HIS A 410 -9.59 -9.30 -25.82
N TYR A 411 -8.35 -9.66 -26.15
CA TYR A 411 -7.20 -8.79 -26.00
C TYR A 411 -6.60 -8.39 -27.34
N THR A 412 -6.05 -7.18 -27.35
CA THR A 412 -5.16 -6.75 -28.43
C THR A 412 -3.81 -7.44 -28.32
N ARG A 413 -3.15 -7.60 -29.47
CA ARG A 413 -1.77 -8.06 -29.56
C ARG A 413 -0.80 -6.88 -29.46
N MET A 414 0.19 -7.01 -28.59
CA MET A 414 1.32 -6.08 -28.49
C MET A 414 2.36 -6.39 -29.58
N VAL A 415 2.75 -5.39 -30.36
CA VAL A 415 3.76 -5.53 -31.43
C VAL A 415 4.78 -4.42 -31.29
N ALA A 416 6.05 -4.81 -31.15
CA ALA A 416 7.18 -3.88 -31.17
C ALA A 416 7.50 -3.46 -32.61
N GLU A 417 7.71 -2.16 -32.78
CA GLU A 417 8.28 -1.59 -34.00
C GLU A 417 9.77 -1.33 -33.83
N LYS A 418 10.20 -1.15 -32.58
CA LYS A 418 11.54 -0.70 -32.25
C LYS A 418 11.89 -1.05 -30.81
N ILE A 419 13.03 -1.71 -30.63
CA ILE A 419 13.63 -2.00 -29.33
C ILE A 419 15.04 -1.42 -29.33
N ARG A 420 15.42 -0.73 -28.27
CA ARG A 420 16.74 -0.12 -28.14
C ARG A 420 17.24 -0.19 -26.70
N LEU A 421 18.51 -0.51 -26.56
CA LEU A 421 19.26 -0.27 -25.34
C LEU A 421 19.43 1.25 -25.15
N VAL A 422 18.88 1.81 -24.07
CA VAL A 422 18.93 3.25 -23.77
C VAL A 422 19.92 3.60 -22.68
N GLU A 423 20.29 2.62 -21.85
CA GLU A 423 21.30 2.79 -20.81
C GLU A 423 22.03 1.47 -20.61
N SER A 424 23.37 1.50 -20.60
CA SER A 424 24.21 0.35 -20.32
C SER A 424 25.47 0.82 -19.61
N THR A 425 25.48 0.66 -18.29
CA THR A 425 26.63 0.93 -17.42
C THR A 425 26.86 -0.27 -16.51
N GLU A 426 27.98 -0.28 -15.77
CA GLU A 426 28.23 -1.32 -14.74
C GLU A 426 27.28 -1.24 -13.54
N PHE A 427 26.45 -0.19 -13.46
CA PHE A 427 25.51 0.05 -12.36
C PHE A 427 24.04 -0.08 -12.77
N CYS A 428 23.69 0.32 -14.01
CA CYS A 428 22.32 0.39 -14.50
C CYS A 428 22.22 -0.15 -15.93
N GLY A 429 21.11 -0.82 -16.24
CA GLY A 429 20.74 -1.21 -17.59
C GLY A 429 19.28 -0.89 -17.87
N ALA A 430 18.99 -0.30 -19.02
CA ALA A 430 17.63 0.00 -19.44
C ALA A 430 17.38 -0.24 -20.93
N VAL A 431 16.28 -0.90 -21.24
CA VAL A 431 15.80 -1.15 -22.60
C VAL A 431 14.48 -0.42 -22.81
N GLU A 432 14.38 0.29 -23.92
CA GLU A 432 13.15 0.92 -24.40
C GLU A 432 12.54 0.10 -25.54
N SER A 433 11.25 -0.17 -25.45
CA SER A 433 10.42 -0.72 -26.54
C SER A 433 9.35 0.28 -26.94
N LYS A 434 9.19 0.49 -28.25
CA LYS A 434 8.13 1.30 -28.86
C LYS A 434 7.36 0.47 -29.87
N GLY A 435 6.06 0.64 -29.90
CA GLY A 435 5.23 -0.07 -30.86
C GLY A 435 3.74 0.21 -30.72
N ARG A 436 2.93 -0.77 -31.12
CA ARG A 436 1.47 -0.66 -31.24
C ARG A 436 0.75 -1.81 -30.56
N LEU A 437 -0.44 -1.51 -30.06
CA LEU A 437 -1.45 -2.50 -29.67
C LEU A 437 -2.42 -2.66 -30.84
N LEU A 438 -2.54 -3.88 -31.36
CA LEU A 438 -3.38 -4.19 -32.52
C LEU A 438 -4.57 -5.05 -32.11
N ASP A 439 -5.77 -4.74 -32.59
CA ASP A 439 -6.91 -5.64 -32.38
C ASP A 439 -6.91 -6.85 -33.33
N HIS A 440 -7.93 -7.69 -33.24
CA HIS A 440 -8.04 -8.91 -34.04
C HIS A 440 -8.16 -8.66 -35.55
N LEU A 441 -8.53 -7.44 -35.98
CA LEU A 441 -8.54 -7.04 -37.39
C LEU A 441 -7.20 -6.46 -37.84
N GLY A 442 -6.24 -6.32 -36.91
CA GLY A 442 -4.95 -5.68 -37.17
C GLY A 442 -4.99 -4.15 -37.08
N GLU A 443 -6.11 -3.56 -36.66
CA GLU A 443 -6.21 -2.12 -36.49
C GLU A 443 -5.46 -1.67 -35.23
N THR A 444 -4.82 -0.51 -35.30
CA THR A 444 -4.14 0.07 -34.15
C THR A 444 -5.17 0.60 -33.16
N VAL A 445 -5.02 0.24 -31.89
CA VAL A 445 -5.86 0.77 -30.80
C VAL A 445 -5.10 1.76 -29.93
N ALA A 446 -3.78 1.60 -29.83
CA ALA A 446 -2.89 2.50 -29.09
C ALA A 446 -1.45 2.34 -29.53
N ARG A 447 -0.65 3.39 -29.34
CA ARG A 447 0.81 3.32 -29.35
C ARG A 447 1.32 3.19 -27.92
N PHE A 448 2.43 2.48 -27.75
CA PHE A 448 3.06 2.34 -26.44
C PHE A 448 4.54 2.69 -26.52
N ARG A 449 5.05 3.17 -25.39
CA ARG A 449 6.47 3.22 -25.07
C ARG A 449 6.64 2.58 -23.69
N GLN A 450 7.55 1.61 -23.59
CA GLN A 450 7.87 0.95 -22.33
C GLN A 450 9.38 0.99 -22.13
N THR A 451 9.82 1.51 -20.98
CA THR A 451 11.22 1.42 -20.55
C THR A 451 11.31 0.48 -19.37
N VAL A 452 12.07 -0.60 -19.53
CA VAL A 452 12.38 -1.55 -18.47
C VAL A 452 13.78 -1.23 -17.97
N ARG A 453 13.95 -1.07 -16.65
CA ARG A 453 15.23 -0.74 -16.01
C ARG A 453 15.52 -1.68 -14.86
N VAL A 454 16.80 -2.08 -14.75
CA VAL A 454 17.34 -2.85 -13.63
C VAL A 454 18.62 -2.18 -13.13
N TYR A 455 18.90 -2.34 -11.85
CA TYR A 455 20.14 -1.86 -11.23
C TYR A 455 20.88 -3.04 -10.60
N ARG A 456 22.19 -2.88 -10.45
CA ARG A 456 23.00 -3.77 -9.61
C ARG A 456 22.53 -3.69 -8.16
N ALA A 457 22.51 -4.80 -7.44
CA ALA A 457 22.07 -4.89 -6.04
C ALA A 457 20.61 -4.54 -5.72
N ASP A 458 19.79 -4.14 -6.71
CA ASP A 458 18.35 -3.92 -6.58
C ASP A 458 17.57 -5.13 -7.12
N PRO A 459 16.78 -5.85 -6.30
CA PRO A 459 15.96 -6.97 -6.75
C PRO A 459 14.68 -6.54 -7.48
N LEU A 460 14.52 -5.26 -7.82
CA LEU A 460 13.37 -4.72 -8.55
C LEU A 460 13.63 -4.57 -10.05
N ILE A 461 12.65 -4.97 -10.85
CA ILE A 461 12.51 -4.65 -12.28
C ILE A 461 11.55 -3.48 -12.38
N ARG A 462 12.01 -2.32 -12.86
CA ARG A 462 11.21 -1.09 -12.92
C ARG A 462 10.68 -0.87 -14.33
N PHE A 463 9.43 -0.43 -14.42
CA PHE A 463 8.73 -0.13 -15.66
C PHE A 463 8.31 1.32 -15.65
N HIS A 464 8.65 2.02 -16.73
CA HIS A 464 8.01 3.28 -17.10
C HIS A 464 7.22 3.04 -18.38
N ILE A 465 5.91 3.30 -18.35
CA ILE A 465 5.00 3.01 -19.45
C ILE A 465 4.31 4.30 -19.87
N GLU A 466 4.36 4.59 -21.17
CA GLU A 466 3.56 5.64 -21.81
C GLU A 466 2.58 4.98 -22.80
N LEU A 467 1.30 5.35 -22.74
CA LEU A 467 0.25 4.89 -23.66
C LEU A 467 -0.37 6.07 -24.39
N GLU A 468 -0.51 5.96 -25.70
CA GLU A 468 -1.23 6.91 -26.55
C GLU A 468 -2.42 6.19 -27.18
N PRO A 469 -3.58 6.16 -26.52
CA PRO A 469 -4.75 5.44 -27.01
C PRO A 469 -5.37 6.15 -28.23
N GLU A 470 -5.53 5.42 -29.32
CA GLU A 470 -6.34 5.82 -30.49
C GLU A 470 -7.82 5.43 -30.29
N LYS A 471 -8.08 4.37 -29.50
CA LYS A 471 -9.43 3.97 -29.06
C LYS A 471 -9.51 4.06 -27.53
N LEU A 472 -10.42 4.88 -26.99
CA LEU A 472 -10.63 5.00 -25.55
C LEU A 472 -11.51 3.87 -25.02
N PRO A 473 -11.30 3.38 -23.77
CA PRO A 473 -12.21 2.43 -23.15
C PRO A 473 -13.56 3.07 -22.83
N GLU A 474 -14.63 2.27 -22.88
CA GLU A 474 -16.01 2.69 -22.61
C GLU A 474 -16.77 1.61 -21.84
N GLY A 475 -17.79 2.01 -21.07
CA GLY A 475 -18.68 1.08 -20.35
C GLY A 475 -18.04 0.47 -19.10
N ASP A 476 -18.26 -0.83 -18.87
CA ASP A 476 -17.82 -1.52 -17.64
C ASP A 476 -16.28 -1.51 -17.51
N PRO A 477 -15.71 -0.83 -16.49
CA PRO A 477 -14.26 -0.74 -16.31
C PRO A 477 -13.60 -2.06 -15.95
N TRP A 478 -14.38 -3.09 -15.59
CA TRP A 478 -13.87 -4.44 -15.37
C TRP A 478 -13.91 -5.31 -16.64
N ALA A 479 -14.39 -4.79 -17.76
CA ALA A 479 -14.49 -5.51 -19.03
C ALA A 479 -13.83 -4.79 -20.21
N ASN A 480 -13.64 -3.46 -20.12
CA ASN A 480 -13.05 -2.63 -21.16
C ASN A 480 -11.98 -1.70 -20.56
N TYR A 481 -10.70 -2.00 -20.79
CA TYR A 481 -9.59 -1.27 -20.17
C TYR A 481 -8.25 -1.55 -20.85
N TYR A 482 -7.27 -0.65 -20.68
CA TYR A 482 -5.85 -0.95 -20.95
C TYR A 482 -5.19 -1.47 -19.68
N ALA A 483 -4.30 -2.45 -19.82
CA ALA A 483 -3.64 -3.10 -18.69
C ALA A 483 -2.17 -3.43 -18.91
N PHE A 484 -1.46 -3.44 -17.79
CA PHE A 484 -0.19 -4.13 -17.60
C PHE A 484 -0.48 -5.58 -17.22
N ARG A 485 -0.22 -6.52 -18.14
CA ARG A 485 -0.59 -7.94 -18.00
C ARG A 485 0.62 -8.77 -17.60
N LEU A 486 0.45 -9.56 -16.55
CA LEU A 486 1.41 -10.55 -16.08
C LEU A 486 0.88 -11.95 -16.32
N ALA A 487 1.77 -12.85 -16.74
CA ALA A 487 1.51 -14.28 -16.81
C ALA A 487 2.65 -15.02 -16.12
N TRP A 488 2.35 -15.84 -15.11
CA TRP A 488 3.36 -16.67 -14.44
C TRP A 488 3.20 -18.13 -14.84
N ARG A 489 4.25 -18.93 -14.61
CA ARG A 489 4.28 -20.33 -15.03
C ARG A 489 3.62 -21.28 -14.02
N ASP A 490 3.80 -21.04 -12.73
CA ASP A 490 3.34 -21.92 -11.66
C ASP A 490 1.84 -21.74 -11.39
N GLU A 491 1.02 -22.66 -11.92
CA GLU A 491 -0.44 -22.64 -11.72
C GLU A 491 -0.87 -22.92 -10.28
N THR A 492 0.05 -23.42 -9.44
CA THR A 492 -0.18 -23.68 -8.02
C THR A 492 0.19 -22.49 -7.13
N ALA A 493 0.69 -21.39 -7.70
CA ALA A 493 1.10 -20.23 -6.93
C ALA A 493 -0.10 -19.54 -6.25
N ASP A 494 0.07 -19.24 -4.96
CA ASP A 494 -0.89 -18.48 -4.19
C ASP A 494 -0.80 -17.00 -4.55
N VAL A 495 -1.94 -16.32 -4.63
CA VAL A 495 -2.00 -14.86 -4.81
C VAL A 495 -2.42 -14.21 -3.51
N PHE A 496 -1.58 -13.29 -3.02
CA PHE A 496 -1.82 -12.45 -1.86
C PHE A 496 -1.97 -10.99 -2.27
N THR A 497 -2.80 -10.27 -1.54
CA THR A 497 -3.11 -8.85 -1.73
C THR A 497 -2.94 -8.10 -0.42
N CYS A 498 -3.05 -6.78 -0.45
CA CYS A 498 -3.02 -5.93 0.73
C CYS A 498 -4.41 -5.31 1.00
N GLN A 499 -4.89 -5.37 2.24
CA GLN A 499 -6.07 -4.65 2.71
C GLN A 499 -5.72 -3.84 3.97
N GLY A 500 -6.57 -2.86 4.33
CA GLY A 500 -6.47 -2.16 5.62
C GLY A 500 -5.13 -1.46 5.86
N GLY A 501 -4.54 -0.87 4.81
CA GLY A 501 -3.25 -0.22 4.93
C GLY A 501 -2.06 -1.17 4.73
N GLY A 502 -2.07 -2.40 5.24
CA GLY A 502 -0.88 -3.24 5.21
C GLY A 502 -1.10 -4.72 5.51
N PHE A 503 -2.33 -5.20 5.66
CA PHE A 503 -2.62 -6.61 5.93
C PHE A 503 -2.46 -7.44 4.67
N LYS A 504 -1.47 -8.33 4.65
CA LYS A 504 -1.34 -9.32 3.59
C LYS A 504 -2.37 -10.42 3.82
N VAL A 505 -3.26 -10.58 2.84
CA VAL A 505 -4.38 -11.51 2.88
C VAL A 505 -4.50 -12.28 1.56
N PRO A 506 -5.10 -13.48 1.54
CA PRO A 506 -5.38 -14.19 0.29
C PRO A 506 -6.25 -13.35 -0.66
N GLY A 507 -5.83 -13.27 -1.93
CA GLY A 507 -6.44 -12.46 -2.97
C GLY A 507 -6.98 -13.28 -4.14
N ASP A 508 -7.51 -14.48 -3.88
CA ASP A 508 -8.00 -15.39 -4.91
C ASP A 508 -9.40 -15.02 -5.41
N THR A 509 -9.53 -13.82 -5.99
CA THR A 509 -10.75 -13.31 -6.61
C THR A 509 -10.47 -12.80 -8.01
N THR A 510 -11.49 -12.83 -8.88
CA THR A 510 -11.37 -12.27 -10.23
C THR A 510 -11.09 -10.77 -10.22
N ARG A 511 -11.61 -10.04 -9.23
CA ARG A 511 -11.42 -8.59 -9.07
C ARG A 511 -10.74 -8.34 -7.75
N ILE A 512 -9.66 -7.59 -7.80
CA ILE A 512 -8.74 -7.34 -6.68
C ILE A 512 -8.56 -5.83 -6.55
N GLU A 513 -8.70 -5.35 -5.33
CA GLU A 513 -8.38 -4.00 -4.91
C GLU A 513 -7.18 -4.07 -3.96
N SER A 514 -6.00 -3.64 -4.43
CA SER A 514 -4.74 -3.81 -3.72
C SER A 514 -3.73 -2.71 -4.06
N PRO A 515 -3.83 -1.53 -3.44
CA PRO A 515 -3.04 -0.34 -3.83
C PRO A 515 -1.53 -0.48 -3.70
N ARG A 516 -1.03 -1.36 -2.81
CA ARG A 516 0.41 -1.45 -2.51
C ARG A 516 1.06 -2.68 -3.12
N LEU A 517 0.48 -3.85 -2.90
CA LEU A 517 1.13 -5.14 -3.15
C LEU A 517 0.18 -6.14 -3.76
N VAL A 518 0.59 -6.78 -4.85
CA VAL A 518 0.10 -8.11 -5.23
C VAL A 518 1.29 -9.08 -5.19
N HIS A 519 1.21 -10.12 -4.37
CA HIS A 519 2.30 -11.06 -4.17
C HIS A 519 1.90 -12.46 -4.65
N ILE A 520 2.59 -12.95 -5.67
CA ILE A 520 2.43 -14.28 -6.24
C ILE A 520 3.50 -15.18 -5.61
N ARG A 521 3.08 -16.09 -4.74
CA ARG A 521 3.97 -16.97 -3.99
C ARG A 521 3.92 -18.38 -4.60
N GLY A 522 4.98 -18.72 -5.33
CA GLY A 522 5.22 -20.11 -5.76
C GLY A 522 5.99 -20.91 -4.70
N ALA A 523 6.23 -22.18 -4.98
CA ALA A 523 6.91 -23.09 -4.04
C ALA A 523 8.38 -22.71 -3.75
N LYS A 524 9.10 -22.17 -4.73
CA LYS A 524 10.53 -21.81 -4.63
C LYS A 524 10.79 -20.31 -4.71
N HIS A 525 10.01 -19.60 -5.53
CA HIS A 525 10.21 -18.18 -5.81
C HIS A 525 8.93 -17.42 -5.53
N GLY A 526 9.07 -16.18 -5.08
CA GLY A 526 7.97 -15.24 -4.90
C GLY A 526 8.16 -14.08 -5.85
N ILE A 527 7.08 -13.63 -6.48
CA ILE A 527 7.06 -12.45 -7.34
C ILE A 527 6.13 -11.42 -6.69
N SER A 528 6.60 -10.19 -6.57
CA SER A 528 5.83 -9.12 -5.92
C SER A 528 5.63 -7.99 -6.90
N LEU A 529 4.38 -7.64 -7.21
CA LEU A 529 4.07 -6.39 -7.88
C LEU A 529 3.98 -5.29 -6.82
N CYS A 530 4.93 -4.35 -6.85
CA CYS A 530 4.85 -3.10 -6.12
C CYS A 530 3.96 -2.16 -6.95
N CYS A 531 2.69 -2.04 -6.56
CA CYS A 531 1.64 -1.43 -7.36
C CYS A 531 1.76 0.09 -7.47
N GLY A 532 2.53 0.74 -6.59
CA GLY A 532 2.76 2.19 -6.62
C GLY A 532 1.51 3.04 -6.32
N GLY A 533 0.39 2.42 -5.95
CA GLY A 533 -0.91 3.06 -5.78
C GLY A 533 -1.95 2.67 -6.84
N LEU A 534 -1.55 1.99 -7.93
CA LEU A 534 -2.47 1.40 -8.90
C LEU A 534 -3.27 0.27 -8.26
N SER A 535 -4.52 0.58 -7.92
CA SER A 535 -5.29 -0.21 -6.96
C SER A 535 -6.06 -1.37 -7.58
N TYR A 536 -6.35 -1.34 -8.87
CA TYR A 536 -7.30 -2.27 -9.46
C TYR A 536 -6.61 -3.33 -10.31
N HIS A 537 -6.85 -4.59 -9.96
CA HIS A 537 -6.30 -5.73 -10.68
C HIS A 537 -7.37 -6.77 -10.98
N ARG A 538 -7.23 -7.46 -12.10
CA ARG A 538 -8.11 -8.53 -12.52
C ARG A 538 -7.33 -9.83 -12.69
N LYS A 539 -7.67 -10.85 -11.90
CA LYS A 539 -7.15 -12.21 -12.09
C LYS A 539 -7.88 -12.89 -13.25
N ILE A 540 -7.14 -13.54 -14.15
CA ILE A 540 -7.67 -14.21 -15.36
C ILE A 540 -7.21 -15.66 -15.39
N GLY A 541 -8.17 -16.58 -15.21
CA GLY A 541 -7.83 -17.97 -14.98
C GLY A 541 -6.97 -18.13 -13.73
N VAL A 542 -6.06 -19.11 -13.75
CA VAL A 542 -5.23 -19.45 -12.59
C VAL A 542 -3.91 -18.69 -12.52
N ARG A 543 -3.36 -18.28 -13.67
CA ARG A 543 -1.96 -17.82 -13.79
C ARG A 543 -1.72 -16.48 -14.50
N ARG A 544 -2.73 -15.62 -14.57
CA ARG A 544 -2.64 -14.30 -15.19
C ARG A 544 -3.26 -13.22 -14.33
N LEU A 545 -2.67 -12.03 -14.38
CA LEU A 545 -3.12 -10.84 -13.66
C LEU A 545 -2.99 -9.62 -14.57
N ASP A 546 -4.09 -8.89 -14.74
CA ASP A 546 -4.08 -7.57 -15.35
C ASP A 546 -4.05 -6.52 -14.24
N THR A 547 -3.13 -5.57 -14.28
CA THR A 547 -3.23 -4.31 -13.54
C THR A 547 -3.82 -3.26 -14.46
N ILE A 548 -4.96 -2.69 -14.07
CA ILE A 548 -5.71 -1.73 -14.89
C ILE A 548 -4.96 -0.40 -14.91
N LEU A 549 -4.69 0.12 -16.10
CA LEU A 549 -4.01 1.40 -16.33
C LEU A 549 -4.98 2.48 -16.80
N LEU A 550 -5.84 2.16 -17.79
CA LEU A 550 -6.80 3.11 -18.36
C LEU A 550 -8.20 2.51 -18.39
N THR A 551 -9.18 3.27 -17.93
CA THR A 551 -10.62 3.03 -18.11
C THR A 551 -11.28 4.27 -18.72
N ALA A 552 -12.59 4.22 -18.97
CA ALA A 552 -13.36 5.40 -19.34
C ALA A 552 -13.16 6.52 -18.29
N GLY A 553 -12.94 7.76 -18.74
CA GLY A 553 -12.70 8.92 -17.86
C GLY A 553 -11.26 9.12 -17.40
N GLU A 554 -10.33 8.22 -17.74
CA GLU A 554 -8.92 8.32 -17.34
C GLU A 554 -8.14 9.28 -18.26
N SER A 555 -7.46 10.26 -17.68
CA SER A 555 -6.65 11.26 -18.40
C SER A 555 -5.15 10.95 -18.38
N ARG A 556 -4.65 10.26 -17.35
CA ARG A 556 -3.24 9.91 -17.22
C ARG A 556 -2.79 8.97 -18.33
N ARG A 557 -1.55 9.16 -18.82
CA ARG A 557 -0.95 8.34 -19.89
C ARG A 557 0.39 7.72 -19.52
N LYS A 558 0.94 8.05 -18.35
CA LYS A 558 2.25 7.61 -17.86
C LYS A 558 2.11 6.84 -16.56
N PHE A 559 2.74 5.67 -16.47
CA PHE A 559 2.61 4.76 -15.33
C PHE A 559 3.95 4.19 -14.93
N ASP A 560 4.19 4.13 -13.62
CA ASP A 560 5.38 3.54 -13.03
C ASP A 560 4.98 2.36 -12.15
N LEU A 561 5.61 1.21 -12.41
CA LEU A 561 5.42 -0.01 -11.62
C LEU A 561 6.77 -0.68 -11.39
N ALA A 562 6.84 -1.55 -10.37
CA ALA A 562 7.99 -2.43 -10.17
C ALA A 562 7.57 -3.87 -9.88
N ILE A 563 8.32 -4.82 -10.43
CA ILE A 563 8.24 -6.24 -10.08
C ILE A 563 9.47 -6.58 -9.23
N GLY A 564 9.24 -7.00 -8.00
CA GLY A 564 10.27 -7.51 -7.12
C GLY A 564 10.42 -9.03 -7.22
N TYR A 565 11.66 -9.46 -7.42
CA TYR A 565 12.03 -10.87 -7.42
C TYR A 565 12.42 -11.34 -6.02
N HIS A 566 11.74 -12.39 -5.54
CA HIS A 566 12.02 -13.11 -4.29
C HIS A 566 12.32 -12.18 -3.10
N LEU A 567 11.50 -11.14 -2.97
CA LEU A 567 11.64 -10.19 -1.88
C LEU A 567 11.36 -10.88 -0.55
N ARG A 568 12.30 -10.73 0.39
CA ARG A 568 12.18 -11.33 1.73
C ARG A 568 10.97 -10.78 2.49
N TYR A 569 10.69 -9.47 2.33
CA TYR A 569 9.54 -8.77 2.92
C TYR A 569 8.83 -7.91 1.87
N PRO A 570 7.93 -8.52 1.07
CA PRO A 570 7.25 -7.83 -0.03
C PRO A 570 6.47 -6.58 0.40
N MET A 571 5.85 -6.61 1.59
CA MET A 571 5.09 -5.46 2.09
C MET A 571 5.98 -4.24 2.36
N GLN A 572 7.16 -4.45 2.97
CA GLN A 572 8.13 -3.39 3.20
C GLN A 572 8.64 -2.78 1.88
N ALA A 573 8.92 -3.61 0.89
CA ALA A 573 9.37 -3.14 -0.42
C ALA A 573 8.26 -2.36 -1.16
N ALA A 574 7.03 -2.84 -1.13
CA ALA A 574 5.87 -2.14 -1.69
C ALA A 574 5.65 -0.78 -1.02
N TRP A 575 5.82 -0.71 0.30
CA TRP A 575 5.70 0.54 1.06
C TRP A 575 6.85 1.50 0.75
N SER A 576 8.09 0.99 0.69
CA SER A 576 9.27 1.76 0.29
C SER A 576 9.14 2.36 -1.10
N TYR A 577 8.47 1.65 -2.03
CA TYR A 577 8.26 2.10 -3.41
C TYR A 577 7.30 3.29 -3.55
N LEU A 578 6.42 3.54 -2.56
CA LEU A 578 5.46 4.65 -2.59
C LEU A 578 6.07 6.02 -2.31
N THR A 579 7.23 6.06 -1.65
CA THR A 579 7.88 7.32 -1.23
C THR A 579 9.23 7.47 -1.90
N GLU A 580 9.42 8.58 -2.59
CA GLU A 580 10.72 8.93 -3.14
C GLU A 580 11.73 9.16 -2.01
N PRO A 581 12.92 8.55 -2.11
CA PRO A 581 13.96 8.81 -1.14
C PRO A 581 14.53 10.21 -1.36
N VAL A 582 14.73 10.96 -0.28
CA VAL A 582 15.29 12.30 -0.33
C VAL A 582 16.74 12.25 0.13
N ALA A 583 17.64 12.71 -0.74
CA ALA A 583 19.05 12.93 -0.46
C ALA A 583 19.25 14.39 -0.03
N VAL A 584 19.81 14.61 1.16
CA VAL A 584 20.07 15.94 1.72
C VAL A 584 21.56 16.26 1.59
N PRO A 585 21.95 17.22 0.74
CA PRO A 585 23.35 17.65 0.64
C PRO A 585 23.86 18.20 1.98
N LEU A 586 25.08 17.84 2.35
CA LEU A 586 25.78 18.34 3.52
C LEU A 586 27.06 19.08 3.10
N PRO A 587 27.38 20.22 3.73
CA PRO A 587 28.57 20.99 3.39
C PRO A 587 29.87 20.29 3.78
N SER A 588 29.82 19.39 4.76
CA SER A 588 30.96 18.61 5.22
C SER A 588 30.50 17.29 5.83
N VAL A 589 31.46 16.39 6.01
CA VAL A 589 31.23 15.11 6.70
C VAL A 589 31.05 15.35 8.20
N PRO A 590 29.94 14.88 8.79
CA PRO A 590 29.75 14.94 10.23
C PRO A 590 30.49 13.83 10.98
N THR A 591 30.63 14.01 12.29
CA THR A 591 31.25 13.00 13.17
C THR A 591 30.48 11.68 13.17
N THR A 592 29.14 11.74 13.16
CA THR A 592 28.29 10.55 13.09
C THR A 592 27.82 10.36 11.67
N THR A 593 28.29 9.30 11.01
CA THR A 593 28.00 9.01 9.61
C THR A 593 26.85 8.02 9.40
N ALA A 594 26.38 7.34 10.45
CA ALA A 594 25.18 6.51 10.40
C ALA A 594 24.58 6.35 11.80
N GLY A 595 23.27 6.14 11.88
CA GLY A 595 22.56 5.93 13.14
C GLY A 595 21.08 5.61 12.96
N TRP A 596 20.43 5.20 14.04
CA TRP A 596 18.99 4.94 14.09
C TRP A 596 18.39 5.42 15.41
N LEU A 597 17.10 5.77 15.39
CA LEU A 597 16.33 6.21 16.55
C LEU A 597 15.44 5.10 17.12
N PHE A 598 14.85 4.29 16.23
CA PHE A 598 14.03 3.16 16.63
C PHE A 598 14.28 1.95 15.74
N HIS A 599 14.17 0.74 16.29
CA HIS A 599 14.26 -0.50 15.52
C HIS A 599 13.18 -1.49 15.95
N ILE A 600 12.46 -2.03 14.98
CA ILE A 600 11.50 -3.12 15.16
C ILE A 600 12.18 -4.41 14.70
N ASP A 601 12.34 -5.38 15.60
CA ASP A 601 13.01 -6.64 15.30
C ASP A 601 12.14 -7.63 14.48
N ALA A 602 10.82 -7.48 14.57
CA ALA A 602 9.83 -8.28 13.87
C ALA A 602 9.53 -7.72 12.48
N GLN A 603 10.02 -8.39 11.45
CA GLN A 603 9.95 -7.90 10.06
C GLN A 603 8.54 -7.98 9.45
N ASN A 604 7.64 -8.76 10.06
CA ASN A 604 6.21 -8.79 9.75
C ASN A 604 5.42 -7.64 10.40
N VAL A 605 6.07 -6.74 11.14
CA VAL A 605 5.44 -5.61 11.82
C VAL A 605 5.96 -4.30 11.25
N LEU A 606 5.05 -3.38 10.95
CA LEU A 606 5.35 -2.04 10.47
C LEU A 606 4.84 -1.01 11.48
N ALA A 607 5.49 0.16 11.55
CA ALA A 607 4.88 1.32 12.17
C ALA A 607 4.02 2.04 11.12
N ALA A 608 2.70 1.97 11.29
CA ALA A 608 1.73 2.66 10.44
C ALA A 608 1.74 4.18 10.67
N SER A 609 2.09 4.64 11.88
CA SER A 609 2.30 6.05 12.18
C SER A 609 3.20 6.26 13.41
N TRP A 610 3.78 7.46 13.49
CA TRP A 610 4.55 7.96 14.63
C TRP A 610 4.01 9.33 15.04
N SER A 611 3.98 9.61 16.34
CA SER A 611 3.59 10.92 16.88
C SER A 611 4.39 11.24 18.14
N PRO A 612 4.64 12.52 18.45
CA PRO A 612 5.28 12.90 19.71
C PRO A 612 4.33 12.61 20.88
N TRP A 613 4.88 12.13 22.01
CA TRP A 613 4.15 12.07 23.27
C TRP A 613 4.50 13.30 24.09
N LEU A 614 3.51 14.16 24.32
CA LEU A 614 3.65 15.42 25.05
C LEU A 614 2.93 15.35 26.40
N GLU A 615 3.56 15.90 27.44
CA GLU A 615 2.95 16.21 28.74
C GLU A 615 3.26 17.68 29.07
N ASP A 616 2.22 18.47 29.39
CA ASP A 616 2.34 19.91 29.65
C ASP A 616 3.13 20.66 28.56
N GLY A 617 2.95 20.26 27.29
CA GLY A 617 3.64 20.82 26.13
C GLY A 617 5.10 20.40 25.96
N ARG A 618 5.63 19.54 26.84
CA ARG A 618 7.01 19.03 26.77
C ARG A 618 7.04 17.64 26.15
N LEU A 619 8.06 17.41 25.33
CA LEU A 619 8.31 16.08 24.76
C LEU A 619 8.77 15.11 25.86
N VAL A 620 7.95 14.10 26.15
CA VAL A 620 8.29 13.03 27.10
C VAL A 620 8.62 11.71 26.41
N GLY A 621 8.26 11.56 25.14
CA GLY A 621 8.52 10.33 24.39
C GLY A 621 7.82 10.29 23.03
N VAL A 622 7.43 9.09 22.61
CA VAL A 622 6.77 8.86 21.32
C VAL A 622 5.56 7.96 21.49
N VAL A 623 4.60 8.10 20.59
CA VAL A 623 3.53 7.13 20.38
C VAL A 623 3.68 6.53 18.98
N VAL A 624 3.72 5.19 18.91
CA VAL A 624 3.86 4.43 17.68
C VAL A 624 2.63 3.54 17.46
N HIS A 625 2.12 3.51 16.23
CA HIS A 625 1.05 2.59 15.83
C HIS A 625 1.68 1.44 15.06
N LEU A 626 1.76 0.27 15.68
CA LEU A 626 2.29 -0.95 15.09
C LEU A 626 1.17 -1.71 14.37
N GLN A 627 1.48 -2.29 13.22
CA GLN A 627 0.59 -3.12 12.42
C GLN A 627 1.29 -4.43 12.07
N GLU A 628 0.69 -5.56 12.47
CA GLU A 628 1.12 -6.89 12.01
C GLU A 628 0.57 -7.16 10.60
N THR A 629 1.43 -7.62 9.68
CA THR A 629 1.11 -7.65 8.25
C THR A 629 0.99 -9.05 7.64
N GLU A 630 1.42 -10.10 8.34
CA GLU A 630 1.61 -11.45 7.79
C GLU A 630 0.69 -12.51 8.42
N GLY A 631 -0.17 -12.14 9.37
CA GLY A 631 -1.02 -13.05 10.12
C GLY A 631 -0.26 -13.84 11.19
N LYS A 632 0.82 -13.29 11.74
CA LYS A 632 1.69 -13.99 12.70
C LYS A 632 1.62 -13.36 14.09
N ARG A 633 1.35 -14.18 15.10
CA ARG A 633 1.46 -13.80 16.51
C ARG A 633 2.93 -13.69 16.91
N GLY A 634 3.25 -12.72 17.78
CA GLY A 634 4.60 -12.62 18.32
C GLY A 634 4.74 -11.63 19.47
N ARG A 635 5.94 -11.59 20.04
CA ARG A 635 6.40 -10.50 20.92
C ARG A 635 7.41 -9.69 20.12
N VAL A 636 7.09 -8.42 19.90
CA VAL A 636 7.89 -7.50 19.10
C VAL A 636 8.77 -6.70 20.03
N ARG A 637 10.07 -6.61 19.76
CA ARG A 637 10.97 -5.70 20.45
C ARG A 637 11.03 -4.40 19.66
N LEU A 638 10.53 -3.34 20.26
CA LEU A 638 10.76 -1.97 19.82
C LEU A 638 11.98 -1.43 20.56
N ARG A 639 13.15 -1.46 19.92
CA ARG A 639 14.37 -0.83 20.46
C ARG A 639 14.31 0.67 20.25
N CYS A 640 14.81 1.41 21.23
CA CYS A 640 14.86 2.86 21.25
C CYS A 640 16.31 3.32 21.36
N CYS A 641 16.64 4.48 20.78
CA CYS A 641 17.98 5.07 20.91
C CYS A 641 18.35 5.49 22.34
N ARG A 642 17.39 5.43 23.26
CA ARG A 642 17.54 5.70 24.69
C ARG A 642 16.75 4.65 25.47
N PRO A 643 17.25 4.18 26.63
CA PRO A 643 16.49 3.29 27.52
C PRO A 643 15.10 3.88 27.85
N PRO A 644 14.00 3.19 27.52
CA PRO A 644 12.66 3.63 27.87
C PRO A 644 12.49 3.73 29.39
N LYS A 645 11.80 4.77 29.86
CA LYS A 645 11.48 4.95 31.29
C LYS A 645 10.16 4.28 31.70
N LYS A 646 9.20 4.27 30.77
CA LYS A 646 7.86 3.66 30.92
C LYS A 646 7.33 3.37 29.52
N ALA A 647 6.55 2.31 29.37
CA ALA A 647 5.80 2.07 28.15
C ALA A 647 4.40 1.53 28.47
N VAL A 648 3.40 1.95 27.70
CA VAL A 648 2.00 1.54 27.87
C VAL A 648 1.35 1.31 26.51
N GLN A 649 0.47 0.32 26.44
CA GLN A 649 -0.45 0.18 25.34
C GLN A 649 -1.62 1.13 25.55
N GLN A 650 -2.01 1.82 24.49
CA GLN A 650 -3.16 2.71 24.49
C GLN A 650 -4.20 2.24 23.48
N ASP A 651 -5.47 2.56 23.73
CA ASP A 651 -6.49 2.50 22.69
C ASP A 651 -6.32 3.68 21.70
N LEU A 652 -7.20 3.76 20.69
CA LEU A 652 -7.15 4.86 19.71
C LEU A 652 -7.69 6.19 20.27
N LEU A 653 -8.30 6.19 21.46
CA LEU A 653 -8.74 7.37 22.17
C LEU A 653 -7.66 7.95 23.10
N GLY A 654 -6.53 7.26 23.26
CA GLY A 654 -5.44 7.71 24.13
C GLY A 654 -5.46 7.12 25.54
N GLN A 655 -6.43 6.26 25.86
CA GLN A 655 -6.55 5.69 27.20
C GLN A 655 -5.55 4.55 27.39
N GLU A 656 -4.83 4.56 28.51
CA GLU A 656 -3.92 3.47 28.88
C GLU A 656 -4.73 2.18 29.13
N THR A 657 -4.32 1.08 28.50
CA THR A 657 -5.02 -0.21 28.58
C THR A 657 -4.18 -1.26 29.30
N GLU A 658 -2.88 -1.28 29.06
CA GLU A 658 -1.94 -2.24 29.62
C GLU A 658 -0.55 -1.62 29.74
N GLU A 659 0.18 -1.95 30.80
CA GLU A 659 1.59 -1.58 30.92
C GLU A 659 2.47 -2.56 30.15
N LEU A 660 3.43 -2.04 29.38
CA LEU A 660 4.32 -2.85 28.54
C LEU A 660 5.66 -3.08 29.25
N THR A 661 6.23 -4.26 29.07
CA THR A 661 7.54 -4.60 29.65
C THR A 661 8.66 -3.80 28.96
N VAL A 662 9.54 -3.22 29.77
CA VAL A 662 10.80 -2.59 29.31
C VAL A 662 11.97 -3.51 29.65
N GLU A 663 12.82 -3.79 28.66
CA GLU A 663 14.04 -4.58 28.77
C GLU A 663 15.21 -3.80 28.15
N ASP A 664 16.13 -3.29 28.99
CA ASP A 664 17.27 -2.46 28.58
C ASP A 664 16.89 -1.26 27.70
N ASP A 665 17.17 -1.33 26.40
CA ASP A 665 16.88 -0.32 25.39
C ASP A 665 15.58 -0.58 24.62
N ALA A 666 14.78 -1.59 25.03
CA ALA A 666 13.64 -2.07 24.27
C ALA A 666 12.32 -2.12 25.06
N VAL A 667 11.22 -1.92 24.33
CA VAL A 667 9.86 -2.21 24.80
C VAL A 667 9.38 -3.50 24.16
N ILE A 668 8.82 -4.41 24.95
CA ILE A 668 8.23 -5.66 24.47
C ILE A 668 6.74 -5.47 24.23
N VAL A 669 6.33 -5.54 22.97
CA VAL A 669 4.94 -5.36 22.55
C VAL A 669 4.35 -6.70 22.11
N PRO A 670 3.39 -7.29 22.84
CA PRO A 670 2.67 -8.46 22.37
C PRO A 670 1.76 -8.06 21.19
N ILE A 671 1.81 -8.83 20.10
CA ILE A 671 0.98 -8.58 18.92
C ILE A 671 0.30 -9.86 18.44
N ARG A 672 -1.00 -9.78 18.19
CA ARG A 672 -1.80 -10.83 17.55
C ARG A 672 -1.67 -10.77 16.02
N PRO A 673 -2.02 -11.85 15.30
CA PRO A 673 -2.14 -11.82 13.85
C PRO A 673 -2.96 -10.61 13.38
N HIS A 674 -2.51 -9.88 12.36
CA HIS A 674 -3.22 -8.76 11.75
C HIS A 674 -3.74 -7.69 12.72
N GLN A 675 -3.10 -7.53 13.88
CA GLN A 675 -3.52 -6.57 14.90
C GLN A 675 -2.88 -5.19 14.66
N PHE A 676 -3.63 -4.14 15.00
CA PHE A 676 -3.07 -2.81 15.28
C PHE A 676 -2.78 -2.65 16.77
N VAL A 677 -1.62 -2.15 17.14
CA VAL A 677 -1.27 -1.85 18.53
C VAL A 677 -0.73 -0.43 18.61
N ARG A 678 -1.30 0.40 19.49
CA ARG A 678 -0.80 1.75 19.77
C ARG A 678 0.01 1.71 21.06
N ALA A 679 1.31 1.93 20.97
CA ALA A 679 2.23 1.90 22.11
C ALA A 679 2.79 3.30 22.37
N ALA A 680 2.64 3.80 23.59
CA ALA A 680 3.25 5.03 24.06
C ALA A 680 4.49 4.70 24.88
N VAL A 681 5.64 5.27 24.48
CA VAL A 681 6.96 4.98 25.03
C VAL A 681 7.57 6.27 25.55
N ARG A 682 7.82 6.33 26.86
CA ARG A 682 8.46 7.47 27.52
C ARG A 682 9.97 7.34 27.44
N LEU A 683 10.64 8.37 26.94
CA LEU A 683 12.09 8.45 26.77
C LEU A 683 12.74 9.50 27.68
N PHE A 684 12.02 10.60 27.98
CA PHE A 684 12.55 11.78 28.67
C PHE A 684 11.93 12.01 30.05
#